data_AF-E0VYN3-F1
#
_entry.id   AF-E0VYN3-F1
#
_cell.length_a   1.000
_cell.length_b   1.000
_cell.length_c   1.000
_cell.angle_alpha   90.00
_cell.angle_beta   90.00
_cell.angle_gamma   90.00
#
_symmetry.space_group_name_H-M   'P 1'
#
loop_
_entity.id
_entity.type
_entity.pdbx_description
1 polymer ?
#
loop_
_entity_poly.entity_id
_entity_poly.type
_entity_poly.pdbx_seq_one_letter_code
_entity_poly.pdbx_strand_id
1 'polypeptide(L)'
;MSRKVKEKQLLVIGEEKTGKSMTETNVSKLISTDDSHNSRTLTSLNMMRKNKNFCDVVLHVGSSEIHGHRAILASASPYLFQMFSVEDEKKGNNRERSSMSFKLNGGFDTKSLNILIDYAYTGRLEVQDSMVKNVYLAATQLKMGKVANKCVEYLVENLTVDNCTDIRSLPGISNNKIILEKINGFITEKFDSLVKAPSFICLPCFKIEVLSQSRQEMELVNPAALIRLSIQWIQGQQDVKMERLVEKTHLLYLALDNTLQDCSELPNSDLSDSEIVQDYKKMSKKHGTGLSTGKHKKVPLQPAGPRVLILADSHPKIFEQDPGWDLVAFSRIGEHSFLALTFINNHLSRLSISMKLNPSPITTPEITRSVSNGPDTYQMMAHMTDVKCAAGCANFNETLLVCGGYDRGECLKSVESYDPSTNVWAALAPLKEARGRFNIAVVLGNVYAVGGSNGCTELSTVEKYDPELHKWTRVSNLPIARSNAGVCSLNDKLYCIGGWNGEMGMKQCEMYDPLTDEWVTISPLKTGRNQAGVCAFGNKLVAVGGCDAWNCLSSMEIYDPVENEWVMGPSMTTNRRGCGIAEFKGKLYVVGGSDGTHSLASTEIFDYEEQTWSPGPSMTTPRANVGVAVIGNRLYAVGGFSGKTFLNSIEYLDETTNEWTTFVPKPLLLLLNMKNSTLDEDLDFGRD
;
A
#
# COMPACT_ATOMS: atom_id res chain seq x y z
N MET A 1 34.56 -36.63 -20.33
CA MET A 1 33.91 -36.65 -21.67
C MET A 1 32.49 -36.11 -21.50
N SER A 2 32.29 -34.80 -21.43
CA SER A 2 32.16 -33.85 -22.55
C SER A 2 30.94 -34.13 -23.44
N ARG A 3 29.82 -33.48 -23.15
CA ARG A 3 28.74 -33.18 -24.11
C ARG A 3 28.39 -31.70 -23.97
N LYS A 4 28.88 -30.89 -24.90
CA LYS A 4 28.55 -29.47 -25.06
C LYS A 4 27.20 -29.34 -25.77
N VAL A 5 26.30 -28.59 -25.13
CA VAL A 5 25.09 -28.00 -25.70
C VAL A 5 25.50 -26.80 -26.55
N LYS A 6 24.94 -26.68 -27.77
CA LYS A 6 25.03 -25.49 -28.63
C LYS A 6 23.76 -24.67 -28.44
N GLU A 7 23.92 -23.45 -27.92
CA GLU A 7 22.89 -22.41 -27.94
C GLU A 7 22.85 -21.70 -29.30
N LYS A 8 21.62 -21.47 -29.76
CA LYS A 8 21.23 -20.59 -30.85
C LYS A 8 21.30 -19.13 -30.36
N GLN A 9 21.82 -18.23 -31.19
CA GLN A 9 21.51 -16.81 -31.08
C GLN A 9 20.99 -16.32 -32.44
N LEU A 10 19.70 -15.96 -32.44
CA LEU A 10 19.02 -15.20 -33.48
C LEU A 10 19.53 -13.75 -33.42
N LEU A 11 19.89 -13.18 -34.56
CA LEU A 11 19.90 -11.74 -34.80
C LEU A 11 19.01 -11.48 -36.02
N VAL A 12 17.84 -10.91 -35.74
CA VAL A 12 16.89 -10.36 -36.70
C VAL A 12 17.13 -8.85 -36.72
N ILE A 13 17.58 -8.30 -37.84
CA ILE A 13 17.26 -6.93 -38.24
C ILE A 13 17.01 -6.98 -39.75
N GLY A 14 15.77 -6.71 -40.13
CA GLY A 14 15.35 -6.58 -41.52
C GLY A 14 15.73 -5.21 -42.08
N GLU A 15 16.18 -5.20 -43.33
CA GLU A 15 16.16 -4.00 -44.17
C GLU A 15 15.09 -4.17 -45.24
N GLU A 16 14.29 -3.12 -45.35
CA GLU A 16 13.25 -2.92 -46.35
C GLU A 16 13.86 -2.12 -47.51
N LYS A 17 13.73 -2.63 -48.75
CA LYS A 17 13.24 -1.92 -49.96
C LYS A 17 13.96 -2.24 -51.29
N THR A 18 13.08 -2.39 -52.29
CA THR A 18 13.19 -2.05 -53.73
C THR A 18 14.02 -2.93 -54.67
N GLY A 19 13.32 -3.84 -55.36
CA GLY A 19 12.91 -3.61 -56.76
C GLY A 19 13.94 -3.68 -57.90
N LYS A 20 13.85 -4.81 -58.63
CA LYS A 20 14.14 -5.06 -60.08
C LYS A 20 15.58 -5.36 -60.54
N SER A 21 15.81 -6.68 -60.64
CA SER A 21 16.25 -7.46 -61.81
C SER A 21 17.41 -6.94 -62.67
N MET A 22 18.58 -7.54 -62.49
CA MET A 22 19.47 -7.95 -63.59
C MET A 22 20.14 -9.28 -63.24
N THR A 23 19.96 -10.27 -64.11
CA THR A 23 20.74 -11.50 -64.16
C THR A 23 22.16 -11.16 -64.60
N GLU A 24 23.15 -11.23 -63.72
CA GLU A 24 24.51 -11.62 -64.08
C GLU A 24 25.40 -11.87 -62.86
N THR A 25 26.04 -13.04 -62.90
CA THR A 25 27.23 -13.46 -62.16
C THR A 25 27.15 -13.49 -60.63
N ASN A 26 27.18 -14.73 -60.13
CA ASN A 26 27.60 -15.08 -58.78
C ASN A 26 29.07 -14.61 -58.60
N VAL A 27 29.26 -13.33 -58.29
CA VAL A 27 30.58 -12.79 -57.94
C VAL A 27 30.93 -13.43 -56.60
N SER A 28 31.83 -14.41 -56.62
CA SER A 28 32.46 -14.94 -55.43
C SER A 28 33.10 -13.79 -54.66
N LYS A 29 32.41 -13.28 -53.64
CA LYS A 29 32.94 -12.24 -52.76
C LYS A 29 34.02 -12.87 -51.88
N LEU A 30 35.26 -12.42 -52.05
CA LEU A 30 36.32 -12.68 -51.08
C LEU A 30 36.03 -11.88 -49.81
N ILE A 31 35.42 -12.52 -48.81
CA ILE A 31 35.25 -11.97 -47.47
C ILE A 31 36.41 -12.50 -46.63
N SER A 32 37.47 -11.70 -46.49
CA SER A 32 38.61 -12.00 -45.63
C SER A 32 38.57 -11.07 -44.40
N THR A 33 38.47 -11.64 -43.21
CA THR A 33 38.53 -10.90 -41.94
C THR A 33 39.96 -10.95 -41.39
N ASP A 34 40.65 -9.81 -41.36
CA ASP A 34 41.92 -9.68 -40.65
C ASP A 34 41.64 -9.23 -39.21
N ASP A 35 41.54 -10.21 -38.31
CA ASP A 35 41.28 -9.98 -36.87
C ASP A 35 42.37 -9.14 -36.20
N SER A 36 43.56 -9.04 -36.80
CA SER A 36 44.70 -8.27 -36.30
C SER A 36 44.78 -6.83 -36.83
N HIS A 37 43.98 -6.48 -37.83
CA HIS A 37 43.97 -5.14 -38.41
C HIS A 37 43.59 -4.07 -37.36
N ASN A 38 42.54 -4.34 -36.57
CA ASN A 38 42.03 -3.40 -35.56
C ASN A 38 43.08 -3.09 -34.47
N SER A 39 43.79 -4.12 -33.98
CA SER A 39 44.79 -3.96 -32.92
C SER A 39 46.04 -3.23 -33.42
N ARG A 40 46.51 -3.52 -34.64
CA ARG A 40 47.64 -2.81 -35.26
C ARG A 40 47.32 -1.34 -35.50
N THR A 41 46.16 -1.04 -36.08
CA THR A 41 45.73 0.33 -36.38
C THR A 41 45.60 1.18 -35.11
N LEU A 42 44.96 0.65 -34.06
CA LEU A 42 44.85 1.35 -32.78
C LEU A 42 46.21 1.55 -32.08
N THR A 43 47.11 0.56 -32.19
CA THR A 43 48.48 0.68 -31.68
C THR A 43 49.26 1.80 -32.39
N SER A 44 49.16 1.88 -33.72
CA SER A 44 49.77 2.96 -34.51
C SER A 44 49.16 4.33 -34.16
N LEU A 45 47.85 4.42 -33.95
CA LEU A 45 47.17 5.65 -33.52
C LEU A 45 47.60 6.09 -32.12
N ASN A 46 47.86 5.15 -31.21
CA ASN A 46 48.40 5.46 -29.88
C ASN A 46 49.83 6.00 -29.96
N MET A 47 50.69 5.42 -30.83
CA MET A 47 52.04 5.94 -31.07
C MET A 47 52.00 7.36 -31.64
N MET A 48 51.11 7.64 -32.59
CA MET A 48 50.91 8.99 -33.13
C MET A 48 50.47 9.98 -32.05
N ARG A 49 49.53 9.59 -31.17
CA ARG A 49 49.11 10.40 -30.02
C ARG A 49 50.27 10.75 -29.09
N LYS A 50 51.09 9.76 -28.70
CA LYS A 50 52.24 9.97 -27.79
C LYS A 50 53.29 10.91 -28.39
N ASN A 51 53.45 10.88 -29.71
CA ASN A 51 54.32 11.79 -30.46
C ASN A 51 53.65 13.13 -30.78
N LYS A 52 52.41 13.37 -30.34
CA LYS A 52 51.57 14.55 -30.63
C LYS A 52 51.35 14.81 -32.13
N ASN A 53 51.43 13.75 -32.94
CA ASN A 53 51.20 13.84 -34.38
C ASN A 53 49.70 13.75 -34.68
N PHE A 54 49.19 14.67 -35.49
CA PHE A 54 47.78 14.73 -35.93
C PHE A 54 46.73 14.85 -34.80
N CYS A 55 47.14 15.21 -33.58
CA CYS A 55 46.21 15.47 -32.48
C CYS A 55 45.41 16.76 -32.75
N ASP A 56 44.11 16.62 -32.92
CA ASP A 56 43.16 17.69 -33.21
C ASP A 56 42.40 18.20 -31.97
N VAL A 57 42.64 17.58 -30.81
CA VAL A 57 42.07 17.98 -29.51
C VAL A 57 43.09 17.97 -28.38
N VAL A 58 42.97 18.96 -27.49
CA VAL A 58 43.69 19.04 -26.22
C VAL A 58 42.68 19.10 -25.07
N LEU A 59 42.75 18.14 -24.16
CA LEU A 59 41.95 18.13 -22.93
C LEU A 59 42.78 18.72 -21.80
N HIS A 60 42.30 19.80 -21.20
CA HIS A 60 42.91 20.43 -20.03
C HIS A 60 42.23 19.95 -18.75
N VAL A 61 43.01 19.35 -17.85
CA VAL A 61 42.59 18.98 -16.49
C VAL A 61 43.56 19.62 -15.51
N GLY A 62 43.10 20.65 -14.79
CA GLY A 62 43.96 21.47 -13.94
C GLY A 62 45.11 22.10 -14.75
N SER A 63 46.35 21.73 -14.41
CA SER A 63 47.58 22.17 -15.11
C SER A 63 48.08 21.19 -16.18
N SER A 64 47.42 20.05 -16.38
CA SER A 64 47.87 19.01 -17.30
C SER A 64 47.14 19.08 -18.64
N GLU A 65 47.90 18.92 -19.73
CA GLU A 65 47.40 18.92 -21.10
C GLU A 65 47.49 17.52 -21.70
N ILE A 66 46.37 16.96 -22.13
CA ILE A 66 46.30 15.65 -22.75
C ILE A 66 45.90 15.80 -24.22
N HIS A 67 46.82 15.47 -25.11
CA HIS A 67 46.58 15.50 -26.56
C HIS A 67 45.89 14.21 -27.01
N GLY A 68 44.97 14.32 -27.96
CA GLY A 68 44.28 13.18 -28.55
C GLY A 68 43.69 13.47 -29.93
N HIS A 69 43.11 12.42 -30.51
CA HIS A 69 42.30 12.48 -31.72
C HIS A 69 40.81 12.48 -31.34
N ARG A 70 40.04 13.45 -31.83
CA ARG A 70 38.62 13.65 -31.53
C ARG A 70 37.80 12.41 -31.88
N ALA A 71 38.03 11.82 -33.05
CA ALA A 71 37.27 10.67 -33.54
C ALA A 71 37.38 9.44 -32.60
N ILE A 72 38.58 9.15 -32.10
CA ILE A 72 38.81 8.01 -31.20
C ILE A 72 38.18 8.28 -29.84
N LEU A 73 38.39 9.47 -29.28
CA LEU A 73 37.84 9.85 -27.97
C LEU A 73 36.31 9.93 -27.99
N ALA A 74 35.73 10.47 -29.05
CA ALA A 74 34.29 10.49 -29.28
C ALA A 74 33.70 9.08 -29.42
N SER A 75 34.39 8.18 -30.12
CA SER A 75 33.94 6.79 -30.27
C SER A 75 33.96 6.02 -28.94
N ALA A 76 34.89 6.36 -28.05
CA ALA A 76 35.06 5.69 -26.76
C ALA A 76 34.17 6.27 -25.65
N SER A 77 33.79 7.56 -25.74
CA SER A 77 33.00 8.26 -24.72
C SER A 77 31.85 9.06 -25.34
N PRO A 78 30.58 8.68 -25.06
CA PRO A 78 29.41 9.44 -25.48
C PRO A 78 29.39 10.89 -24.94
N TYR A 79 29.96 11.10 -23.75
CA TYR A 79 30.09 12.43 -23.16
C TYR A 79 31.01 13.33 -24.00
N LEU A 80 32.18 12.82 -24.41
CA LEU A 80 33.11 13.56 -25.27
C LEU A 80 32.52 13.79 -26.67
N PHE A 81 31.79 12.82 -27.24
CA PHE A 81 31.07 13.01 -28.50
C PHE A 81 30.09 14.19 -28.43
N GLN A 82 29.26 14.25 -27.38
CA GLN A 82 28.31 15.34 -27.17
C GLN A 82 29.02 16.68 -26.97
N MET A 83 30.09 16.70 -26.17
CA MET A 83 30.89 17.90 -25.92
C MET A 83 31.51 18.46 -27.20
N PHE A 84 32.09 17.58 -28.03
CA PHE A 84 32.69 17.97 -29.31
C PHE A 84 31.65 18.44 -30.34
N SER A 85 30.44 17.87 -30.32
CA SER A 85 29.37 18.23 -31.27
C SER A 85 28.76 19.60 -30.97
N VAL A 86 28.52 19.93 -29.69
CA VAL A 86 27.96 21.24 -29.29
C VAL A 86 28.90 22.39 -29.64
N GLU A 87 30.21 22.19 -29.59
CA GLU A 87 31.16 23.23 -29.99
C GLU A 87 31.29 23.40 -31.51
N ASP A 88 31.14 22.32 -32.29
CA ASP A 88 31.09 22.42 -33.74
C ASP A 88 29.87 23.23 -34.21
N GLU A 89 28.73 23.16 -33.51
CA GLU A 89 27.54 23.99 -33.77
C GLU A 89 27.75 25.47 -33.41
N LYS A 90 28.44 25.77 -32.30
CA LYS A 90 28.69 27.15 -31.85
C LYS A 90 29.71 27.90 -32.71
N LYS A 91 30.62 27.19 -33.39
CA LYS A 91 31.71 27.78 -34.21
C LYS A 91 31.44 27.81 -35.71
N GLY A 92 30.19 27.60 -36.14
CA GLY A 92 29.77 27.62 -37.55
C GLY A 92 30.20 28.85 -38.38
N ASN A 93 30.70 29.93 -37.77
CA ASN A 93 31.12 31.15 -38.48
C ASN A 93 32.59 31.59 -38.31
N ASN A 94 33.49 30.87 -37.63
CA ASN A 94 34.92 31.25 -37.61
C ASN A 94 35.82 30.01 -37.55
N ARG A 95 36.30 29.57 -38.72
CA ARG A 95 37.29 28.50 -38.88
C ARG A 95 38.71 29.04 -38.68
N GLU A 96 39.14 29.23 -37.44
CA GLU A 96 40.57 29.18 -37.12
C GLU A 96 40.95 27.78 -36.64
N ARG A 97 41.91 27.19 -37.35
CA ARG A 97 42.31 25.78 -37.31
C ARG A 97 43.23 25.44 -36.12
N SER A 98 43.15 26.20 -35.04
CA SER A 98 43.96 26.01 -33.84
C SER A 98 43.34 24.90 -32.98
N SER A 99 44.16 23.93 -32.56
CA SER A 99 43.75 22.76 -31.76
C SER A 99 42.67 23.12 -30.74
N MET A 100 41.55 22.39 -30.80
CA MET A 100 40.43 22.64 -29.91
C MET A 100 40.80 22.23 -28.49
N SER A 101 40.88 23.22 -27.59
CA SER A 101 41.20 23.03 -26.18
C SER A 101 39.93 22.98 -25.34
N PHE A 102 39.69 21.86 -24.65
CA PHE A 102 38.52 21.68 -23.77
C PHE A 102 38.97 21.62 -22.32
N LYS A 103 38.40 22.46 -21.46
CA LYS A 103 38.63 22.42 -20.01
C LYS A 103 37.61 21.51 -19.34
N LEU A 104 38.07 20.42 -18.73
CA LEU A 104 37.22 19.51 -17.97
C LEU A 104 37.18 19.96 -16.51
N ASN A 105 36.21 20.82 -16.17
CA ASN A 105 36.05 21.41 -14.82
C ASN A 105 35.37 20.45 -13.81
N GLY A 106 35.31 19.15 -14.09
CA GLY A 106 34.52 18.16 -13.34
C GLY A 106 35.19 17.49 -12.14
N GLY A 107 36.36 17.97 -11.68
CA GLY A 107 37.09 17.33 -10.58
C GLY A 107 37.75 16.00 -10.95
N PHE A 108 38.07 15.79 -12.23
CA PHE A 108 38.79 14.60 -12.69
C PHE A 108 40.22 14.57 -12.14
N ASP A 109 40.64 13.41 -11.63
CA ASP A 109 42.05 13.15 -11.37
C ASP A 109 42.80 12.91 -12.69
N THR A 110 43.92 13.60 -12.87
CA THR A 110 44.74 13.57 -14.10
C THR A 110 45.20 12.15 -14.43
N LYS A 111 45.55 11.34 -13.43
CA LYS A 111 46.02 9.97 -13.66
C LYS A 111 44.88 9.06 -14.12
N SER A 112 43.72 9.20 -13.48
CA SER A 112 42.50 8.46 -13.84
C SER A 112 42.05 8.73 -15.27
N LEU A 113 42.08 9.99 -15.70
CA LEU A 113 41.73 10.35 -17.08
C LEU A 113 42.74 9.81 -18.10
N ASN A 114 44.05 9.85 -17.80
CA ASN A 114 45.06 9.28 -18.68
C ASN A 114 44.85 7.76 -18.88
N ILE A 115 44.49 7.03 -17.83
CA ILE A 115 44.19 5.59 -17.95
C ILE A 115 42.98 5.34 -18.85
N LEU A 116 41.92 6.16 -18.74
CA LEU A 116 40.72 6.03 -19.59
C LEU A 116 41.00 6.39 -21.05
N ILE A 117 41.86 7.38 -21.28
CA ILE A 117 42.31 7.73 -22.63
C ILE A 117 43.20 6.62 -23.17
N ASP A 118 44.14 6.09 -22.39
CA ASP A 118 44.96 4.95 -22.81
C ASP A 118 44.09 3.73 -23.14
N TYR A 119 43.02 3.48 -22.38
CA TYR A 119 42.03 2.46 -22.68
C TYR A 119 41.34 2.70 -24.03
N ALA A 120 40.97 3.93 -24.37
CA ALA A 120 40.35 4.25 -25.67
C ALA A 120 41.25 3.89 -26.88
N TYR A 121 42.57 3.92 -26.69
CA TYR A 121 43.54 3.63 -27.75
C TYR A 121 44.11 2.21 -27.71
N THR A 122 44.04 1.53 -26.56
CA THR A 122 44.66 0.20 -26.39
C THR A 122 43.64 -0.92 -26.16
N GLY A 123 42.42 -0.58 -25.74
CA GLY A 123 41.41 -1.54 -25.28
C GLY A 123 41.77 -2.27 -23.99
N ARG A 124 42.92 -1.95 -23.36
CA ARG A 124 43.42 -2.58 -22.14
C ARG A 124 43.25 -1.64 -20.95
N LEU A 125 42.65 -2.13 -19.88
CA LEU A 125 42.45 -1.41 -18.63
C LEU A 125 43.42 -1.98 -17.58
N GLU A 126 44.38 -1.17 -17.15
CA GLU A 126 45.34 -1.53 -16.10
C GLU A 126 45.30 -0.45 -15.03
N VAL A 127 44.85 -0.81 -13.83
CA VAL A 127 44.56 0.12 -12.74
C VAL A 127 45.06 -0.49 -11.44
N GLN A 128 45.72 0.32 -10.61
CA GLN A 128 46.11 -0.07 -9.25
C GLN A 128 44.89 -0.03 -8.32
N ASP A 129 44.84 -0.91 -7.32
CA ASP A 129 43.70 -1.07 -6.40
C ASP A 129 43.22 0.25 -5.78
N SER A 130 44.15 1.11 -5.35
CA SER A 130 43.85 2.42 -4.74
C SER A 130 43.20 3.41 -5.71
N MET A 131 43.37 3.22 -7.01
CA MET A 131 42.90 4.12 -8.07
C MET A 131 41.58 3.66 -8.71
N VAL A 132 41.14 2.42 -8.46
CA VAL A 132 39.94 1.86 -9.09
C VAL A 132 38.69 2.72 -8.80
N LYS A 133 38.55 3.23 -7.57
CA LYS A 133 37.44 4.14 -7.18
C LYS A 133 37.44 5.42 -8.03
N ASN A 134 38.60 6.06 -8.21
CA ASN A 134 38.73 7.31 -8.95
C ASN A 134 38.51 7.09 -10.46
N VAL A 135 39.02 5.98 -11.00
CA VAL A 135 38.81 5.57 -12.39
C VAL A 135 37.33 5.27 -12.65
N TYR A 136 36.63 4.61 -11.71
CA TYR A 136 35.19 4.37 -11.81
C TYR A 136 34.37 5.67 -11.88
N LEU A 137 34.66 6.64 -11.00
CA LEU A 137 33.99 7.94 -10.98
C LEU A 137 34.21 8.69 -12.30
N ALA A 138 35.45 8.71 -12.78
CA ALA A 138 35.79 9.31 -14.07
C ALA A 138 35.11 8.59 -15.25
N ALA A 139 35.08 7.26 -15.26
CA ALA A 139 34.44 6.47 -16.31
C ALA A 139 32.92 6.69 -16.35
N THR A 140 32.29 6.81 -15.18
CA THR A 140 30.85 7.08 -15.05
C THR A 140 30.51 8.47 -15.57
N GLN A 141 31.29 9.50 -15.21
CA GLN A 141 31.12 10.86 -15.72
C GLN A 141 31.33 10.94 -17.25
N LEU A 142 32.32 10.21 -17.78
CA LEU A 142 32.58 10.11 -19.22
C LEU A 142 31.62 9.16 -19.95
N LYS A 143 30.64 8.56 -19.26
CA LYS A 143 29.68 7.59 -19.80
C LYS A 143 30.33 6.37 -20.47
N MET A 144 31.50 5.94 -19.99
CA MET A 144 32.23 4.76 -20.48
C MET A 144 31.75 3.49 -19.78
N GLY A 145 30.55 3.00 -20.16
CA GLY A 145 29.85 1.92 -19.44
C GLY A 145 30.64 0.61 -19.30
N LYS A 146 31.42 0.19 -20.30
CA LYS A 146 32.21 -1.06 -20.24
C LYS A 146 33.29 -1.01 -19.17
N VAL A 147 33.99 0.13 -19.06
CA VAL A 147 35.04 0.33 -18.05
C VAL A 147 34.42 0.45 -16.67
N ALA A 148 33.35 1.24 -16.55
CA ALA A 148 32.63 1.40 -15.29
C ALA A 148 32.16 0.05 -14.72
N ASN A 149 31.55 -0.81 -15.55
CA ASN A 149 31.11 -2.14 -15.12
C ASN A 149 32.26 -3.02 -14.63
N LYS A 150 33.40 -3.04 -15.35
CA LYS A 150 34.55 -3.84 -14.95
C LYS A 150 35.20 -3.35 -13.65
N CYS A 151 35.22 -2.03 -13.43
CA CYS A 151 35.68 -1.45 -12.17
C CYS A 151 34.75 -1.82 -11.00
N VAL A 152 33.43 -1.81 -11.20
CA VAL A 152 32.48 -2.19 -10.14
C VAL A 152 32.57 -3.68 -9.81
N GLU A 153 32.68 -4.55 -10.80
CA GLU A 153 32.91 -5.99 -10.57
C GLU A 153 34.13 -6.21 -9.67
N TYR A 154 35.24 -5.54 -9.96
CA TYR A 154 36.46 -5.63 -9.16
C TYR A 154 36.29 -5.07 -7.74
N LEU A 155 35.55 -3.98 -7.57
CA LEU A 155 35.24 -3.40 -6.26
C LEU A 155 34.35 -4.31 -5.42
N VAL A 156 33.42 -5.04 -6.06
CA VAL A 156 32.53 -6.00 -5.40
C VAL A 156 33.26 -7.28 -5.00
N GLU A 157 34.23 -7.72 -5.81
CA GLU A 157 35.08 -8.88 -5.48
C GLU A 157 36.01 -8.59 -4.29
N ASN A 158 36.39 -7.33 -4.09
CA ASN A 158 37.30 -6.89 -3.01
C ASN A 158 36.59 -6.05 -1.93
N LEU A 159 35.41 -6.50 -1.48
CA LEU A 159 34.66 -5.85 -0.40
C LEU A 159 35.33 -6.06 0.97
N THR A 160 35.52 -4.98 1.71
CA THR A 160 36.00 -4.94 3.09
C THR A 160 35.03 -4.15 3.97
N VAL A 161 35.14 -4.30 5.29
CA VAL A 161 34.26 -3.59 6.25
C VAL A 161 34.42 -2.07 6.15
N ASP A 162 35.61 -1.57 5.76
CA ASP A 162 35.87 -0.14 5.66
C ASP A 162 35.42 0.46 4.32
N ASN A 163 35.40 -0.33 3.23
CA ASN A 163 35.11 0.16 1.88
C ASN A 163 33.64 -0.04 1.45
N CYS A 164 32.86 -0.86 2.16
CA CYS A 164 31.54 -1.27 1.70
C CYS A 164 30.52 -0.13 1.70
N THR A 165 30.57 0.78 2.68
CA THR A 165 29.72 1.98 2.76
C THR A 165 30.05 2.96 1.63
N ASP A 166 31.35 3.19 1.41
CA ASP A 166 31.89 4.02 0.35
C ASP A 166 31.48 3.51 -1.03
N ILE A 167 31.65 2.20 -1.29
CA ILE A 167 31.26 1.58 -2.56
C ILE A 167 29.75 1.69 -2.73
N ARG A 168 28.95 1.39 -1.70
CA ARG A 168 27.48 1.50 -1.78
C ARG A 168 26.98 2.92 -2.08
N SER A 169 27.75 3.94 -1.71
CA SER A 169 27.45 5.36 -1.98
C SER A 169 27.83 5.84 -3.38
N LEU A 170 28.53 5.02 -4.18
CA LEU A 170 29.01 5.44 -5.49
C LEU A 170 27.87 5.68 -6.50
N PRO A 171 27.96 6.74 -7.33
CA PRO A 171 26.94 7.05 -8.32
C PRO A 171 26.86 5.96 -9.38
N GLY A 172 25.64 5.56 -9.77
CA GLY A 172 25.40 4.57 -10.82
C GLY A 172 25.29 3.11 -10.35
N ILE A 173 25.70 2.79 -9.12
CA ILE A 173 25.58 1.42 -8.58
C ILE A 173 24.11 1.05 -8.32
N SER A 174 23.27 2.02 -7.94
CA SER A 174 21.82 1.82 -7.76
C SER A 174 21.09 1.33 -9.03
N ASN A 175 21.67 1.52 -10.22
CA ASN A 175 21.05 1.10 -11.47
C ASN A 175 21.19 -0.42 -11.73
N ASN A 176 22.10 -1.10 -11.02
CA ASN A 176 22.35 -2.54 -11.21
C ASN A 176 21.91 -3.34 -9.98
N LYS A 177 20.70 -3.91 -10.03
CA LYS A 177 20.07 -4.67 -8.93
C LYS A 177 20.91 -5.85 -8.44
N ILE A 178 21.59 -6.56 -9.34
CA ILE A 178 22.39 -7.76 -9.00
C ILE A 178 23.60 -7.37 -8.15
N ILE A 179 24.25 -6.26 -8.49
CA ILE A 179 25.41 -5.74 -7.74
C ILE A 179 24.94 -5.18 -6.39
N LEU A 180 23.80 -4.49 -6.38
CA LEU A 180 23.19 -3.94 -5.18
C LEU A 180 22.88 -5.03 -4.15
N GLU A 181 22.28 -6.15 -4.57
CA GLU A 181 21.96 -7.29 -3.70
C GLU A 181 23.20 -7.93 -3.10
N LYS A 182 24.29 -8.07 -3.88
CA LYS A 182 25.56 -8.60 -3.36
C LYS A 182 26.19 -7.69 -2.31
N ILE A 183 26.19 -6.37 -2.55
CA ILE A 183 26.73 -5.39 -1.61
C ILE A 183 25.86 -5.34 -0.35
N ASN A 184 24.54 -5.26 -0.49
CA ASN A 184 23.61 -5.25 0.64
C ASN A 184 23.71 -6.55 1.45
N GLY A 185 23.81 -7.71 0.81
CA GLY A 185 24.00 -9.00 1.47
C GLY A 185 25.28 -9.05 2.31
N PHE A 186 26.40 -8.54 1.78
CA PHE A 186 27.65 -8.42 2.54
C PHE A 186 27.52 -7.45 3.72
N ILE A 187 26.85 -6.30 3.54
CA ILE A 187 26.60 -5.33 4.60
C ILE A 187 25.73 -5.92 5.70
N THR A 188 24.70 -6.70 5.36
CA THR A 188 23.84 -7.39 6.34
C THR A 188 24.62 -8.45 7.11
N GLU A 189 25.47 -9.24 6.45
CA GLU A 189 26.26 -10.30 7.09
C GLU A 189 27.34 -9.75 8.05
N LYS A 190 27.99 -8.65 7.69
CA LYS A 190 29.09 -8.05 8.48
C LYS A 190 28.68 -6.81 9.28
N PHE A 191 27.37 -6.58 9.45
CA PHE A 191 26.84 -5.35 10.04
C PHE A 191 27.38 -5.08 11.46
N ASP A 192 27.49 -6.11 12.30
CA ASP A 192 27.98 -5.96 13.68
C ASP A 192 29.45 -5.52 13.77
N SER A 193 30.24 -5.83 12.74
CA SER A 193 31.62 -5.34 12.60
C SER A 193 31.65 -3.92 12.00
N LEU A 194 30.71 -3.61 11.10
CA LEU A 194 30.56 -2.30 10.47
C LEU A 194 30.17 -1.20 11.47
N VAL A 195 29.32 -1.51 12.46
CA VAL A 195 28.92 -0.54 13.51
C VAL A 195 30.12 0.05 14.27
N LYS A 196 31.24 -0.69 14.33
CA LYS A 196 32.49 -0.29 14.98
C LYS A 196 33.47 0.42 14.05
N ALA A 197 33.21 0.43 12.74
CA ALA A 197 34.10 1.00 11.74
C ALA A 197 34.03 2.54 11.71
N PRO A 198 35.15 3.25 11.50
CA PRO A 198 35.16 4.71 11.38
C PRO A 198 34.27 5.22 10.24
N SER A 199 34.22 4.47 9.13
CA SER A 199 33.41 4.79 7.94
C SER A 199 31.91 4.85 8.23
N PHE A 200 31.43 4.08 9.21
CA PHE A 200 30.05 4.11 9.68
C PHE A 200 29.78 5.23 10.70
N ILE A 201 30.77 5.53 11.55
CA ILE A 201 30.65 6.56 12.60
C ILE A 201 30.59 7.97 11.98
N CYS A 202 31.30 8.20 10.88
CA CYS A 202 31.31 9.48 10.17
C CYS A 202 30.02 9.81 9.38
N LEU A 203 29.06 8.88 9.28
CA LEU A 203 27.80 9.12 8.56
C LEU A 203 26.83 10.02 9.35
N PRO A 204 26.00 10.85 8.67
CA PRO A 204 24.97 11.66 9.31
C PRO A 204 23.99 10.81 10.15
N CYS A 205 23.73 11.21 11.39
CA CYS A 205 22.97 10.42 12.36
C CYS A 205 21.63 11.03 12.75
N PHE A 206 20.55 10.38 12.33
CA PHE A 206 19.20 10.70 12.77
C PHE A 206 18.92 10.00 14.10
N LYS A 207 18.63 10.77 15.14
CA LYS A 207 18.26 10.26 16.46
C LYS A 207 16.75 10.36 16.65
N ILE A 208 16.08 9.23 16.76
CA ILE A 208 14.63 9.15 16.93
C ILE A 208 14.33 8.40 18.21
N GLU A 209 13.48 8.98 19.05
CA GLU A 209 12.95 8.34 20.25
C GLU A 209 11.45 8.06 20.05
N VAL A 210 10.99 6.84 20.27
CA VAL A 210 9.58 6.46 20.07
C VAL A 210 8.91 6.17 21.41
N LEU A 211 7.81 6.87 21.70
CA LEU A 211 7.04 6.66 22.92
C LEU A 211 6.09 5.47 22.80
N SER A 212 6.25 4.51 23.70
CA SER A 212 5.38 3.33 23.85
C SER A 212 4.52 3.44 25.10
N GLN A 213 3.29 2.91 25.06
CA GLN A 213 2.33 3.02 26.16
C GLN A 213 2.47 1.89 27.18
N SER A 214 3.07 0.76 26.80
CA SER A 214 3.33 -0.37 27.70
C SER A 214 4.67 -1.05 27.42
N ARG A 215 5.21 -1.76 28.42
CA ARG A 215 6.45 -2.54 28.28
C ARG A 215 6.25 -3.76 27.37
N GLN A 216 5.04 -4.32 27.35
CA GLN A 216 4.66 -5.42 26.46
C GLN A 216 4.63 -4.95 24.99
N GLU A 217 4.16 -3.73 24.69
CA GLU A 217 4.30 -3.14 23.35
C GLU A 217 5.77 -3.07 22.93
N MET A 218 6.67 -2.63 23.82
CA MET A 218 8.10 -2.48 23.52
C MET A 218 8.82 -3.81 23.23
N GLU A 219 8.34 -4.92 23.79
CA GLU A 219 8.93 -6.26 23.58
C GLU A 219 8.45 -6.92 22.29
N LEU A 220 7.23 -6.61 21.86
CA LEU A 220 6.58 -7.22 20.71
C LEU A 220 6.83 -6.47 19.39
N VAL A 221 7.70 -5.45 19.39
CA VAL A 221 7.99 -4.61 18.22
C VAL A 221 8.85 -5.29 17.18
N ASN A 222 8.32 -5.39 15.95
CA ASN A 222 9.14 -5.70 14.78
C ASN A 222 10.09 -4.52 14.46
N PRO A 223 11.42 -4.69 14.60
CA PRO A 223 12.38 -3.60 14.40
C PRO A 223 12.39 -3.06 12.97
N ALA A 224 12.23 -3.94 11.96
CA ALA A 224 12.26 -3.54 10.56
C ALA A 224 11.05 -2.67 10.19
N ALA A 225 9.88 -2.97 10.76
CA ALA A 225 8.68 -2.16 10.58
C ALA A 225 8.84 -0.77 11.22
N LEU A 226 9.37 -0.71 12.44
CA LEU A 226 9.64 0.55 13.15
C LEU A 226 10.62 1.45 12.38
N ILE A 227 11.68 0.86 11.83
CA ILE A 227 12.67 1.57 11.02
C ILE A 227 12.04 2.12 9.73
N ARG A 228 11.21 1.32 9.04
CA ARG A 228 10.53 1.78 7.81
C ARG A 228 9.56 2.92 8.08
N LEU A 229 8.79 2.85 9.17
CA LEU A 229 7.92 3.96 9.60
C LEU A 229 8.72 5.22 9.94
N SER A 230 9.91 5.05 10.51
CA SER A 230 10.82 6.16 10.80
C SER A 230 11.34 6.82 9.52
N ILE A 231 11.68 6.04 8.49
CA ILE A 231 12.08 6.54 7.18
C ILE A 231 10.93 7.33 6.52
N GLN A 232 9.69 6.82 6.60
CA GLN A 232 8.51 7.51 6.06
C GLN A 232 8.24 8.84 6.74
N TRP A 233 8.43 8.93 8.07
CA TRP A 233 8.33 10.21 8.77
C TRP A 233 9.37 11.22 8.25
N ILE A 234 10.62 10.79 8.04
CA ILE A 234 11.67 11.65 7.47
C ILE A 234 11.32 12.07 6.02
N GLN A 235 10.74 11.19 5.21
CA GLN A 235 10.24 11.53 3.86
C GLN A 235 9.17 12.63 3.90
N GLY A 236 8.29 12.61 4.90
CA GLY A 236 7.23 13.62 5.07
C GLY A 236 7.74 15.03 5.40
N GLN A 237 9.01 15.18 5.82
CA GLN A 237 9.62 16.46 6.22
C GLN A 237 10.32 17.19 5.06
N GLN A 238 9.78 17.10 3.83
CA GLN A 238 10.40 17.61 2.59
C GLN A 238 10.79 19.11 2.61
N ASP A 239 10.22 19.91 3.52
CA ASP A 239 10.50 21.36 3.65
C ASP A 239 11.67 21.71 4.60
N VAL A 240 12.27 20.74 5.32
CA VAL A 240 13.33 20.99 6.30
C VAL A 240 14.70 20.59 5.76
N LYS A 241 15.71 21.48 5.88
CA LYS A 241 17.10 21.16 5.51
C LYS A 241 17.61 19.96 6.31
N MET A 242 18.16 18.95 5.62
CA MET A 242 18.63 17.67 6.19
C MET A 242 19.60 17.84 7.37
N GLU A 243 20.46 18.86 7.32
CA GLU A 243 21.42 19.21 8.38
C GLU A 243 20.74 19.51 9.73
N ARG A 244 19.55 20.13 9.72
CA ARG A 244 18.79 20.46 10.93
C ARG A 244 18.09 19.25 11.55
N LEU A 245 17.74 18.26 10.74
CA LEU A 245 17.11 17.02 11.22
C LEU A 245 18.11 16.09 11.91
N VAL A 246 19.39 16.18 11.56
CA VAL A 246 20.50 15.40 12.15
C VAL A 246 20.96 15.98 13.50
N GLU A 247 20.83 17.30 13.69
CA GLU A 247 21.24 17.96 14.95
C GLU A 247 20.27 17.72 16.11
N LYS A 248 19.00 17.42 15.83
CA LYS A 248 17.93 17.28 16.82
C LYS A 248 17.59 15.80 17.06
N THR A 249 17.41 15.42 18.32
CA THR A 249 16.72 14.16 18.68
C THR A 249 15.22 14.38 18.55
N HIS A 250 14.52 13.59 17.73
CA HIS A 250 13.07 13.73 17.54
C HIS A 250 12.32 12.72 18.41
N LEU A 251 11.38 13.20 19.22
CA LEU A 251 10.51 12.36 20.03
C LEU A 251 9.19 12.15 19.27
N LEU A 252 8.97 10.92 18.83
CA LEU A 252 7.82 10.51 18.03
C LEU A 252 6.88 9.63 18.86
N TYR A 253 5.60 9.66 18.52
CA TYR A 253 4.62 8.72 19.04
C TYR A 253 3.95 7.99 17.88
N LEU A 254 3.58 6.73 18.10
CA LEU A 254 2.77 6.01 17.13
C LEU A 254 1.31 6.48 17.25
N ALA A 255 0.84 7.13 16.19
CA ALA A 255 -0.53 7.58 16.07
C ALA A 255 -1.46 6.41 15.72
N LEU A 256 -2.77 6.61 15.91
CA LEU A 256 -3.82 5.60 15.69
C LEU A 256 -3.94 5.14 14.22
N ASP A 257 -3.32 5.86 13.29
CA ASP A 257 -3.23 5.51 11.86
C ASP A 257 -1.94 4.73 11.50
N ASN A 258 -1.19 4.29 12.50
CA ASN A 258 0.12 3.64 12.38
C ASN A 258 1.20 4.49 11.68
N THR A 259 1.06 5.82 11.69
CA THR A 259 2.14 6.73 11.33
C THR A 259 2.88 7.21 12.57
N LEU A 260 4.19 7.47 12.43
CA LEU A 260 4.95 8.15 13.48
C LEU A 260 4.70 9.66 13.34
N GLN A 261 4.33 10.32 14.44
CA GLN A 261 4.11 11.77 14.48
C GLN A 261 4.97 12.41 15.56
N ASP A 262 5.38 13.66 15.36
CA ASP A 262 6.26 14.38 16.29
C ASP A 262 5.46 14.85 17.52
N CYS A 263 5.95 14.56 18.72
CA CYS A 263 5.32 14.97 19.97
C CYS A 263 5.24 16.49 20.18
N SER A 264 5.94 17.29 19.35
CA SER A 264 5.83 18.75 19.35
C SER A 264 4.54 19.28 18.71
N GLU A 265 3.85 18.45 17.92
CA GLU A 265 2.56 18.80 17.28
C GLU A 265 1.34 18.50 18.17
N LEU A 266 1.57 17.86 19.32
CA LEU A 266 0.51 17.57 20.30
C LEU A 266 -0.07 18.88 20.87
N PRO A 267 -1.41 19.05 20.92
CA PRO A 267 -2.05 20.21 21.55
C PRO A 267 -1.53 20.43 22.97
N ASN A 268 -1.33 21.69 23.40
CA ASN A 268 -1.09 21.97 24.82
C ASN A 268 -2.42 21.78 25.55
N SER A 269 -2.74 20.56 25.99
CA SER A 269 -3.81 20.32 26.94
C SER A 269 -3.21 20.35 28.34
N ASP A 270 -3.62 21.32 29.14
CA ASP A 270 -2.95 21.76 30.39
C ASP A 270 -2.83 20.72 31.52
N LEU A 271 -3.19 19.43 31.36
CA LEU A 271 -3.13 18.45 32.46
C LEU A 271 -2.81 16.98 32.06
N SER A 272 -2.35 16.69 30.84
CA SER A 272 -2.18 15.27 30.38
C SER A 272 -0.83 14.92 29.72
N ASP A 273 0.09 15.87 29.59
CA ASP A 273 1.40 15.60 28.98
C ASP A 273 2.38 15.07 30.02
N SER A 274 2.96 13.90 29.77
CA SER A 274 4.07 13.33 30.56
C SER A 274 5.26 14.29 30.61
N GLU A 275 6.00 14.32 31.73
CA GLU A 275 7.16 15.22 31.93
C GLU A 275 8.16 15.17 30.76
N ILE A 276 8.35 13.98 30.17
CA ILE A 276 9.21 13.74 29.00
C ILE A 276 8.73 14.54 27.76
N VAL A 277 7.42 14.59 27.52
CA VAL A 277 6.80 15.32 26.40
C VAL A 277 6.87 16.83 26.65
N GLN A 278 6.68 17.26 27.90
CA GLN A 278 6.78 18.67 28.27
C GLN A 278 8.22 19.21 28.13
N ASP A 279 9.22 18.43 28.55
CA ASP A 279 10.63 18.77 28.42
C ASP A 279 11.08 18.79 26.95
N TYR A 280 10.60 17.83 26.14
CA TYR A 280 10.81 17.85 24.70
C TYR A 280 10.18 19.08 24.03
N LYS A 281 8.94 19.44 24.37
CA LYS A 281 8.28 20.68 23.90
C LYS A 281 9.06 21.93 24.30
N LYS A 282 9.63 21.99 25.52
CA LYS A 282 10.49 23.11 25.98
C LYS A 282 11.81 23.19 25.23
N MET A 283 12.49 22.06 25.00
CA MET A 283 13.75 21.99 24.26
C MET A 283 13.58 22.32 22.77
N SER A 284 12.46 21.91 22.16
CA SER A 284 12.09 22.24 20.78
C SER A 284 11.77 23.72 20.60
N LYS A 285 11.24 24.41 21.62
CA LYS A 285 10.99 25.86 21.61
C LYS A 285 12.26 26.70 21.77
N LYS A 286 13.27 26.21 22.49
CA LYS A 286 14.56 26.91 22.73
C LYS A 286 15.49 26.98 21.50
N HIS A 287 15.37 26.05 20.55
CA HIS A 287 16.22 26.00 19.35
C HIS A 287 15.68 26.76 18.12
N GLY A 288 14.67 27.63 18.31
CA GLY A 288 14.27 28.63 17.32
C GLY A 288 13.69 28.09 16.02
N THR A 289 12.37 28.01 15.93
CA THR A 289 11.55 28.89 15.06
C THR A 289 10.08 28.47 15.14
N GLY A 290 9.19 29.47 15.15
CA GLY A 290 7.79 29.26 14.87
C GLY A 290 7.64 28.69 13.46
N LEU A 291 7.06 27.49 13.37
CA LEU A 291 6.53 26.97 12.13
C LEU A 291 5.40 27.90 11.69
N SER A 292 5.52 28.44 10.48
CA SER A 292 4.42 29.15 9.83
C SER A 292 3.22 28.21 9.74
N THR A 293 2.06 28.77 10.01
CA THR A 293 0.73 28.18 9.90
C THR A 293 0.41 27.72 8.46
N GLY A 294 0.95 26.57 8.06
CA GLY A 294 0.35 25.75 7.02
C GLY A 294 -0.89 25.07 7.60
N LYS A 295 -2.07 25.32 7.02
CA LYS A 295 -3.36 24.85 7.52
C LYS A 295 -3.45 23.31 7.52
N HIS A 296 -3.02 22.66 8.60
CA HIS A 296 -3.50 21.32 8.95
C HIS A 296 -4.72 21.46 9.87
N LYS A 297 -5.87 20.96 9.40
CA LYS A 297 -7.15 20.98 10.11
C LYS A 297 -7.01 20.25 11.45
N LYS A 298 -7.33 20.94 12.54
CA LYS A 298 -7.44 20.37 13.90
C LYS A 298 -8.38 19.16 13.90
N VAL A 299 -7.88 18.01 14.32
CA VAL A 299 -8.64 16.78 14.57
C VAL A 299 -8.98 16.72 16.06
N PRO A 300 -10.25 16.53 16.49
CA PRO A 300 -10.58 16.26 17.89
C PRO A 300 -10.16 14.83 18.28
N LEU A 301 -9.69 14.66 19.52
CA LEU A 301 -9.25 13.37 20.06
C LEU A 301 -10.36 12.31 20.02
N GLN A 302 -10.08 11.17 19.38
CA GLN A 302 -10.85 9.92 19.43
C GLN A 302 -10.33 9.00 20.55
N PRO A 303 -11.15 8.05 21.07
CA PRO A 303 -10.70 7.03 22.03
C PRO A 303 -9.77 5.99 21.38
N ALA A 304 -8.82 5.50 22.16
CA ALA A 304 -7.74 4.61 21.71
C ALA A 304 -8.21 3.20 21.29
N GLY A 305 -7.90 2.82 20.05
CA GLY A 305 -7.93 1.42 19.56
C GLY A 305 -6.53 0.79 19.54
N PRO A 306 -6.42 -0.54 19.46
CA PRO A 306 -5.16 -1.26 19.68
C PRO A 306 -4.13 -1.04 18.55
N ARG A 307 -2.86 -0.86 18.95
CA ARG A 307 -1.70 -0.62 18.07
C ARG A 307 -1.19 -1.93 17.45
N VAL A 308 -1.91 -2.46 16.46
CA VAL A 308 -1.68 -3.83 15.93
C VAL A 308 -0.56 -3.96 14.89
N LEU A 309 -0.09 -2.88 14.23
CA LEU A 309 0.96 -3.04 13.19
C LEU A 309 2.36 -3.32 13.73
N ILE A 310 2.52 -3.38 15.04
CA ILE A 310 3.82 -3.60 15.66
C ILE A 310 4.15 -5.11 15.83
N LEU A 311 3.15 -5.98 15.69
CA LEU A 311 3.15 -7.34 16.24
C LEU A 311 3.18 -8.51 15.23
N ALA A 312 3.14 -8.25 13.92
CA ALA A 312 3.06 -9.32 12.92
C ALA A 312 4.31 -9.42 12.07
N ASP A 313 5.03 -10.54 12.19
CA ASP A 313 5.89 -11.10 11.16
C ASP A 313 5.04 -11.43 9.93
N SER A 314 4.88 -10.46 9.06
CA SER A 314 4.41 -10.69 7.71
C SER A 314 5.15 -9.73 6.82
N HIS A 315 5.82 -10.27 5.81
CA HIS A 315 6.55 -9.52 4.80
C HIS A 315 5.73 -8.28 4.39
N PRO A 316 6.21 -7.06 4.69
CA PRO A 316 5.46 -5.87 4.34
C PRO A 316 5.31 -5.86 2.82
N LYS A 317 4.06 -5.70 2.36
CA LYS A 317 3.73 -5.41 0.96
C LYS A 317 4.82 -4.50 0.41
N ILE A 318 5.49 -4.94 -0.64
CA ILE A 318 6.53 -4.18 -1.33
C ILE A 318 5.80 -2.97 -1.95
N PHE A 319 5.72 -1.89 -1.18
CA PHE A 319 5.42 -0.56 -1.69
C PHE A 319 6.57 -0.18 -2.62
N GLU A 320 6.25 0.41 -3.78
CA GLU A 320 7.23 0.80 -4.80
C GLU A 320 8.43 1.51 -4.14
N GLN A 321 9.58 0.83 -4.15
CA GLN A 321 10.82 1.34 -3.60
C GLN A 321 11.28 2.52 -4.46
N ASP A 322 11.10 3.72 -3.95
CA ASP A 322 11.79 4.88 -4.47
C ASP A 322 13.29 4.66 -4.20
N PRO A 323 14.17 4.52 -5.20
CA PRO A 323 15.54 4.03 -5.02
C PRO A 323 16.43 4.93 -4.15
N GLY A 324 15.94 6.12 -3.78
CA GLY A 324 16.61 7.05 -2.87
C GLY A 324 16.25 6.92 -1.39
N TRP A 325 15.29 6.06 -1.03
CA TRP A 325 14.82 5.88 0.34
C TRP A 325 14.67 4.40 0.67
N ASP A 326 15.71 3.81 1.25
CA ASP A 326 15.76 2.36 1.45
C ASP A 326 16.45 1.95 2.75
N LEU A 327 16.04 0.81 3.30
CA LEU A 327 16.65 0.19 4.46
C LEU A 327 17.71 -0.80 4.00
N VAL A 328 18.98 -0.57 4.35
CA VAL A 328 20.10 -1.43 3.93
C VAL A 328 20.32 -2.56 4.93
N ALA A 329 20.49 -2.23 6.21
CA ALA A 329 20.72 -3.19 7.27
C ALA A 329 20.39 -2.57 8.64
N PHE A 330 20.10 -3.40 9.64
CA PHE A 330 19.86 -2.96 11.00
C PHE A 330 20.39 -3.97 12.01
N SER A 331 20.75 -3.50 13.20
CA SER A 331 21.13 -4.34 14.35
C SER A 331 20.58 -3.74 15.64
N ARG A 332 20.32 -4.62 16.60
CA ARG A 332 19.78 -4.28 17.92
C ARG A 332 20.94 -4.11 18.89
N ILE A 333 21.12 -2.90 19.40
CA ILE A 333 22.23 -2.55 20.31
C ILE A 333 21.83 -2.72 21.78
N GLY A 334 20.53 -2.61 22.10
CA GLY A 334 20.00 -2.82 23.45
C GLY A 334 18.57 -3.39 23.44
N GLU A 335 18.00 -3.66 24.61
CA GLU A 335 16.64 -4.23 24.73
C GLU A 335 15.60 -3.40 23.97
N HIS A 336 15.76 -2.08 23.89
CA HIS A 336 14.81 -1.20 23.21
C HIS A 336 15.48 -0.16 22.31
N SER A 337 16.70 -0.45 21.83
CA SER A 337 17.47 0.47 20.98
C SER A 337 18.00 -0.24 19.74
N PHE A 338 17.76 0.38 18.58
CA PHE A 338 18.08 -0.14 17.27
C PHE A 338 18.95 0.86 16.50
N LEU A 339 19.89 0.34 15.73
CA LEU A 339 20.71 1.11 14.81
C LEU A 339 20.53 0.56 13.41
N ALA A 340 20.20 1.43 12.47
CA ALA A 340 20.00 1.07 11.08
C ALA A 340 20.88 1.92 10.16
N LEU A 341 21.24 1.31 9.03
CA LEU A 341 21.86 1.97 7.89
C LEU A 341 20.79 2.15 6.81
N THR A 342 20.55 3.41 6.45
CA THR A 342 19.43 3.79 5.59
C THR A 342 19.89 4.74 4.50
N PHE A 343 19.30 4.62 3.31
CA PHE A 343 19.35 5.67 2.30
C PHE A 343 18.25 6.67 2.59
N ILE A 344 18.62 7.94 2.72
CA ILE A 344 17.73 9.06 2.91
C ILE A 344 18.09 10.06 1.81
N ASN A 345 17.19 10.25 0.84
CA ASN A 345 17.39 11.14 -0.31
C ASN A 345 18.71 10.87 -1.07
N ASN A 346 18.99 9.63 -1.44
CA ASN A 346 20.24 9.19 -2.10
C ASN A 346 21.54 9.35 -1.26
N HIS A 347 21.46 9.74 0.01
CA HIS A 347 22.60 9.81 0.91
C HIS A 347 22.57 8.68 1.94
N LEU A 348 23.71 8.03 2.14
CA LEU A 348 23.86 7.01 3.18
C LEU A 348 23.87 7.68 4.56
N SER A 349 22.93 7.27 5.42
CA SER A 349 22.72 7.85 6.74
C SER A 349 22.52 6.76 7.79
N ARG A 350 22.90 7.05 9.02
CA ARG A 350 22.65 6.17 10.17
C ARG A 350 21.40 6.63 10.92
N LEU A 351 20.57 5.68 11.33
CA LEU A 351 19.33 5.92 12.03
C LEU A 351 19.39 5.21 13.39
N SER A 352 19.37 6.00 14.46
CA SER A 352 19.38 5.51 15.84
C SER A 352 17.98 5.66 16.42
N ILE A 353 17.31 4.54 16.67
CA ILE A 353 15.96 4.51 17.24
C ILE A 353 16.03 3.97 18.66
N SER A 354 15.43 4.67 19.63
CA SER A 354 15.30 4.20 21.00
C SER A 354 13.84 4.30 21.45
N MET A 355 13.30 3.25 22.05
CA MET A 355 11.93 3.28 22.58
C MET A 355 11.93 3.70 24.05
N LYS A 356 11.00 4.57 24.44
CA LYS A 356 10.81 5.02 25.83
C LYS A 356 9.40 4.72 26.31
N LEU A 357 9.28 4.25 27.55
CA LEU A 357 8.00 4.01 28.22
C LEU A 357 7.40 5.34 28.68
N ASN A 358 6.10 5.53 28.51
CA ASN A 358 5.38 6.67 29.06
C ASN A 358 4.90 6.39 30.51
N PRO A 359 5.34 7.13 31.55
CA PRO A 359 5.03 6.82 32.95
C PRO A 359 3.66 7.29 33.49
N SER A 360 2.71 7.76 32.66
CA SER A 360 1.42 8.26 33.14
C SER A 360 0.45 7.12 33.56
N PRO A 361 -0.30 7.25 34.67
CA PRO A 361 -1.19 6.21 35.17
C PRO A 361 -2.53 6.25 34.43
N ILE A 362 -2.79 5.28 33.56
CA ILE A 362 -4.13 4.91 33.14
C ILE A 362 -4.33 3.46 33.59
N THR A 363 -5.22 3.28 34.55
CA THR A 363 -5.70 1.98 35.03
C THR A 363 -6.41 1.23 33.90
N THR A 364 -5.71 0.31 33.25
CA THR A 364 -6.31 -0.82 32.53
C THR A 364 -6.55 -1.97 33.52
N PRO A 365 -7.72 -2.65 33.49
CA PRO A 365 -7.93 -3.85 34.28
C PRO A 365 -6.94 -4.93 33.85
N GLU A 366 -6.37 -5.66 34.82
CA GLU A 366 -5.50 -6.81 34.57
C GLU A 366 -6.22 -7.88 33.76
N ILE A 367 -5.79 -8.08 32.51
CA ILE A 367 -6.10 -9.27 31.73
C ILE A 367 -5.28 -10.41 32.34
N THR A 368 -5.89 -11.17 33.25
CA THR A 368 -5.40 -12.51 33.60
C THR A 368 -5.71 -13.46 32.46
N ARG A 369 -4.90 -13.39 31.39
CA ARG A 369 -4.84 -14.45 30.39
C ARG A 369 -3.96 -15.58 30.95
N SER A 370 -4.57 -16.72 31.23
CA SER A 370 -3.85 -17.99 31.24
C SER A 370 -3.41 -18.28 29.81
N VAL A 371 -2.14 -18.01 29.50
CA VAL A 371 -1.52 -18.43 28.25
C VAL A 371 -1.43 -19.96 28.29
N SER A 372 -2.43 -20.63 27.73
CA SER A 372 -2.27 -22.01 27.32
C SER A 372 -1.56 -21.99 25.96
N ASN A 373 -0.30 -22.44 25.98
CA ASN A 373 0.46 -22.69 24.76
C ASN A 373 -0.29 -23.74 23.92
N GLY A 374 -0.79 -23.33 22.75
CA GLY A 374 -1.34 -24.21 21.72
C GLY A 374 -1.14 -23.57 20.34
N PRO A 375 -0.82 -24.35 19.29
CA PRO A 375 -0.45 -23.81 17.99
C PRO A 375 -1.66 -23.31 17.21
N ASP A 376 -1.60 -22.10 16.66
CA ASP A 376 -2.18 -21.73 15.36
C ASP A 376 -3.67 -22.08 15.11
N THR A 377 -4.55 -21.89 16.10
CA THR A 377 -5.97 -22.30 16.06
C THR A 377 -6.89 -21.40 15.23
N TYR A 378 -6.47 -20.17 14.87
CA TYR A 378 -7.31 -19.18 14.19
C TYR A 378 -6.71 -18.76 12.85
N GLN A 379 -7.57 -18.34 11.91
CA GLN A 379 -7.21 -17.78 10.62
C GLN A 379 -7.98 -16.48 10.36
N MET A 380 -7.42 -15.58 9.55
CA MET A 380 -8.08 -14.33 9.16
C MET A 380 -9.25 -14.62 8.22
N MET A 381 -10.33 -13.85 8.36
CA MET A 381 -11.45 -13.92 7.44
C MET A 381 -11.03 -13.47 6.04
N ALA A 382 -11.48 -14.19 5.02
CA ALA A 382 -11.27 -13.78 3.64
C ALA A 382 -11.98 -12.46 3.36
N HIS A 383 -11.37 -11.63 2.52
CA HIS A 383 -11.91 -10.34 2.10
C HIS A 383 -12.57 -10.44 0.73
N MET A 384 -13.51 -9.54 0.46
CA MET A 384 -14.08 -9.38 -0.87
C MET A 384 -12.98 -8.99 -1.87
N THR A 385 -13.19 -9.37 -3.13
CA THR A 385 -12.30 -8.98 -4.23
C THR A 385 -12.41 -7.48 -4.46
N ASP A 386 -13.64 -6.99 -4.51
CA ASP A 386 -13.92 -5.57 -4.73
C ASP A 386 -14.13 -4.83 -3.40
N VAL A 387 -13.72 -3.56 -3.35
CA VAL A 387 -14.16 -2.67 -2.27
C VAL A 387 -15.61 -2.26 -2.55
N LYS A 388 -16.50 -2.45 -1.56
CA LYS A 388 -17.93 -2.24 -1.74
C LYS A 388 -18.48 -1.34 -0.65
N CYS A 389 -19.09 -0.23 -1.05
CA CYS A 389 -19.81 0.69 -0.16
C CYS A 389 -21.22 0.96 -0.68
N ALA A 390 -22.17 1.09 0.25
CA ALA A 390 -23.61 1.16 -0.05
C ALA A 390 -24.05 0.04 -1.03
N ALA A 391 -23.54 -1.16 -0.78
CA ALA A 391 -23.89 -2.38 -1.49
C ALA A 391 -25.08 -3.06 -0.81
N GLY A 392 -25.87 -3.81 -1.58
CA GLY A 392 -26.90 -4.66 -1.01
C GLY A 392 -26.25 -5.83 -0.29
N CYS A 393 -26.70 -6.11 0.94
CA CYS A 393 -26.21 -7.21 1.77
C CYS A 393 -27.39 -7.97 2.37
N ALA A 394 -27.38 -9.31 2.29
CA ALA A 394 -28.38 -10.16 2.92
C ALA A 394 -27.84 -11.57 3.17
N ASN A 395 -28.48 -12.29 4.08
CA ASN A 395 -28.32 -13.75 4.18
C ASN A 395 -29.05 -14.41 3.02
N PHE A 396 -28.35 -15.23 2.25
CA PHE A 396 -28.90 -16.05 1.20
C PHE A 396 -28.33 -17.48 1.30
N ASN A 397 -29.18 -18.46 1.60
CA ASN A 397 -28.79 -19.86 1.76
C ASN A 397 -27.60 -20.08 2.72
N GLU A 398 -27.64 -19.46 3.91
CA GLU A 398 -26.55 -19.50 4.91
C GLU A 398 -25.22 -18.90 4.43
N THR A 399 -25.25 -18.07 3.38
CA THR A 399 -24.09 -17.32 2.89
C THR A 399 -24.36 -15.82 2.95
N LEU A 400 -23.29 -15.01 3.05
CA LEU A 400 -23.39 -13.56 3.01
C LEU A 400 -23.33 -13.11 1.56
N LEU A 401 -24.46 -12.71 1.00
CA LEU A 401 -24.52 -12.20 -0.35
C LEU A 401 -24.32 -10.69 -0.36
N VAL A 402 -23.34 -10.21 -1.13
CA VAL A 402 -23.03 -8.79 -1.32
C VAL A 402 -23.12 -8.42 -2.80
N CYS A 403 -24.06 -7.55 -3.13
CA CYS A 403 -24.40 -7.17 -4.49
C CYS A 403 -24.02 -5.71 -4.79
N GLY A 404 -23.33 -5.49 -5.90
CA GLY A 404 -23.04 -4.15 -6.43
C GLY A 404 -22.23 -3.28 -5.47
N GLY A 405 -22.73 -2.07 -5.21
CA GLY A 405 -22.04 -1.03 -4.44
C GLY A 405 -21.29 -0.07 -5.36
N TYR A 406 -20.49 0.80 -4.76
CA TYR A 406 -19.58 1.66 -5.51
C TYR A 406 -18.21 1.77 -4.83
N ASP A 407 -17.20 2.08 -5.63
CA ASP A 407 -15.83 2.33 -5.20
C ASP A 407 -15.40 3.79 -5.46
N ARG A 408 -14.10 4.07 -5.61
CA ARG A 408 -13.61 5.44 -5.91
C ARG A 408 -13.96 5.91 -7.33
N GLY A 409 -14.29 5.02 -8.24
CA GLY A 409 -14.48 5.32 -9.66
C GLY A 409 -15.91 5.11 -10.14
N GLU A 410 -16.52 3.96 -9.85
CA GLU A 410 -17.76 3.55 -10.50
C GLU A 410 -18.73 2.75 -9.61
N CYS A 411 -19.97 2.61 -10.08
CA CYS A 411 -20.92 1.65 -9.53
C CYS A 411 -20.59 0.25 -10.07
N LEU A 412 -20.72 -0.75 -9.21
CA LEU A 412 -20.34 -2.13 -9.50
C LEU A 412 -21.57 -2.95 -9.90
N LYS A 413 -21.35 -3.93 -10.77
CA LYS A 413 -22.31 -5.00 -11.08
C LYS A 413 -21.95 -6.34 -10.43
N SER A 414 -20.77 -6.44 -9.83
CA SER A 414 -20.26 -7.68 -9.25
C SER A 414 -21.09 -8.11 -8.05
N VAL A 415 -21.31 -9.42 -7.96
CA VAL A 415 -22.02 -10.08 -6.87
C VAL A 415 -21.08 -11.11 -6.28
N GLU A 416 -20.84 -11.02 -4.98
CA GLU A 416 -19.95 -11.92 -4.26
C GLU A 416 -20.73 -12.55 -3.10
N SER A 417 -20.53 -13.85 -2.86
CA SER A 417 -21.13 -14.60 -1.75
C SER A 417 -20.01 -15.16 -0.87
N TYR A 418 -20.10 -14.91 0.44
CA TYR A 418 -19.17 -15.47 1.43
C TYR A 418 -19.81 -16.62 2.17
N ASP A 419 -19.11 -17.76 2.18
CA ASP A 419 -19.48 -18.93 2.97
C ASP A 419 -18.68 -18.94 4.29
N PRO A 420 -19.34 -18.73 5.44
CA PRO A 420 -18.68 -18.76 6.74
C PRO A 420 -18.07 -20.11 7.13
N SER A 421 -18.55 -21.22 6.56
CA SER A 421 -18.08 -22.56 6.91
C SER A 421 -16.72 -22.87 6.27
N THR A 422 -16.48 -22.33 5.08
CA THR A 422 -15.25 -22.51 4.31
C THR A 422 -14.31 -21.30 4.37
N ASN A 423 -14.80 -20.14 4.82
CA ASN A 423 -14.08 -18.87 4.81
C ASN A 423 -13.64 -18.46 3.40
N VAL A 424 -14.50 -18.66 2.40
CA VAL A 424 -14.23 -18.39 0.98
C VAL A 424 -15.30 -17.48 0.40
N TRP A 425 -14.86 -16.57 -0.47
CA TRP A 425 -15.73 -15.76 -1.33
C TRP A 425 -15.88 -16.41 -2.71
N ALA A 426 -17.10 -16.44 -3.23
CA ALA A 426 -17.42 -16.92 -4.57
C ALA A 426 -18.11 -15.80 -5.36
N ALA A 427 -17.70 -15.59 -6.61
CA ALA A 427 -18.39 -14.70 -7.52
C ALA A 427 -19.65 -15.37 -8.08
N LEU A 428 -20.77 -14.65 -8.06
CA LEU A 428 -22.03 -15.07 -8.66
C LEU A 428 -22.32 -14.24 -9.92
N ALA A 429 -23.43 -14.56 -10.60
CA ALA A 429 -23.85 -13.84 -11.80
C ALA A 429 -23.98 -12.34 -11.49
N PRO A 430 -23.38 -11.46 -12.33
CA PRO A 430 -23.43 -10.03 -12.10
C PRO A 430 -24.84 -9.48 -12.36
N LEU A 431 -25.15 -8.36 -11.71
CA LEU A 431 -26.34 -7.56 -12.00
C LEU A 431 -26.36 -7.13 -13.48
N LYS A 432 -27.55 -6.94 -14.05
CA LYS A 432 -27.71 -6.45 -15.42
C LYS A 432 -27.28 -5.01 -15.57
N GLU A 433 -27.50 -4.20 -14.54
CA GLU A 433 -27.09 -2.81 -14.48
C GLU A 433 -26.19 -2.58 -13.27
N ALA A 434 -25.14 -1.78 -13.44
CA ALA A 434 -24.29 -1.36 -12.32
C ALA A 434 -25.11 -0.55 -11.33
N ARG A 435 -25.02 -0.88 -10.04
CA ARG A 435 -25.93 -0.35 -9.02
C ARG A 435 -25.18 -0.14 -7.71
N GLY A 436 -25.18 1.10 -7.22
CA GLY A 436 -24.79 1.46 -5.85
C GLY A 436 -25.94 2.14 -5.12
N ARG A 437 -25.77 2.38 -3.81
CA ARG A 437 -26.75 3.10 -2.97
C ARG A 437 -28.12 2.42 -2.96
N PHE A 438 -28.12 1.10 -2.85
CA PHE A 438 -29.33 0.28 -2.86
C PHE A 438 -29.23 -0.81 -1.82
N ASN A 439 -30.37 -1.45 -1.54
CA ASN A 439 -30.45 -2.63 -0.67
C ASN A 439 -31.02 -3.81 -1.44
N ILE A 440 -30.73 -5.01 -0.93
CA ILE A 440 -31.35 -6.25 -1.38
C ILE A 440 -32.21 -6.84 -0.26
N ALA A 441 -33.18 -7.66 -0.63
CA ALA A 441 -33.88 -8.52 0.31
C ALA A 441 -34.18 -9.88 -0.33
N VAL A 442 -34.36 -10.89 0.50
CA VAL A 442 -34.67 -12.25 0.08
C VAL A 442 -36.14 -12.53 0.36
N VAL A 443 -36.90 -12.90 -0.68
CA VAL A 443 -38.32 -13.20 -0.59
C VAL A 443 -38.62 -14.46 -1.38
N LEU A 444 -39.28 -15.43 -0.74
CA LEU A 444 -39.63 -16.72 -1.36
C LEU A 444 -38.43 -17.37 -2.07
N GLY A 445 -37.27 -17.40 -1.40
CA GLY A 445 -36.03 -18.02 -1.91
C GLY A 445 -35.34 -17.26 -3.05
N ASN A 446 -35.80 -16.07 -3.43
CA ASN A 446 -35.22 -15.25 -4.49
C ASN A 446 -34.66 -13.94 -3.92
N VAL A 447 -33.59 -13.42 -4.53
CA VAL A 447 -32.97 -12.15 -4.11
C VAL A 447 -33.47 -11.02 -4.99
N TYR A 448 -33.90 -9.91 -4.40
CA TYR A 448 -34.37 -8.73 -5.12
C TYR A 448 -33.44 -7.56 -4.87
N ALA A 449 -32.92 -6.95 -5.93
CA ALA A 449 -32.16 -5.70 -5.93
C ALA A 449 -33.04 -4.55 -6.39
N VAL A 450 -33.29 -3.58 -5.50
CA VAL A 450 -34.35 -2.57 -5.67
C VAL A 450 -33.75 -1.16 -5.71
N GLY A 451 -34.02 -0.40 -6.78
CA GLY A 451 -33.61 1.01 -6.89
C GLY A 451 -32.10 1.25 -6.79
N GLY A 452 -31.65 2.42 -6.38
CA GLY A 452 -30.23 2.79 -6.32
C GLY A 452 -29.84 3.78 -7.40
N SER A 453 -28.55 3.83 -7.72
CA SER A 453 -27.99 4.68 -8.77
C SER A 453 -26.93 3.91 -9.56
N ASN A 454 -26.84 4.20 -10.85
CA ASN A 454 -25.78 3.70 -11.74
C ASN A 454 -24.57 4.66 -11.83
N GLY A 455 -24.55 5.72 -11.02
CA GLY A 455 -23.53 6.78 -11.04
C GLY A 455 -23.93 8.02 -11.85
N CYS A 456 -24.99 7.93 -12.67
CA CYS A 456 -25.52 9.05 -13.43
C CYS A 456 -26.96 9.40 -13.05
N THR A 457 -27.80 8.38 -12.81
CA THR A 457 -29.22 8.55 -12.54
C THR A 457 -29.71 7.62 -11.45
N GLU A 458 -30.76 8.01 -10.74
CA GLU A 458 -31.54 7.17 -9.85
C GLU A 458 -32.30 6.13 -10.65
N LEU A 459 -32.37 4.91 -10.13
CA LEU A 459 -32.98 3.77 -10.81
C LEU A 459 -34.36 3.48 -10.22
N SER A 460 -35.33 3.22 -11.10
CA SER A 460 -36.59 2.55 -10.74
C SER A 460 -36.56 1.05 -11.00
N THR A 461 -35.50 0.55 -11.65
CA THR A 461 -35.40 -0.85 -12.04
C THR A 461 -35.27 -1.76 -10.82
N VAL A 462 -35.91 -2.92 -10.90
CA VAL A 462 -35.83 -3.98 -9.89
C VAL A 462 -35.36 -5.26 -10.57
N GLU A 463 -34.36 -5.90 -9.99
CA GLU A 463 -33.79 -7.13 -10.51
C GLU A 463 -33.98 -8.28 -9.52
N LYS A 464 -34.41 -9.43 -10.03
CA LYS A 464 -34.60 -10.68 -9.29
C LYS A 464 -33.52 -11.68 -9.68
N TYR A 465 -32.79 -12.20 -8.71
CA TYR A 465 -31.87 -13.33 -8.90
C TYR A 465 -32.62 -14.63 -8.73
N ASP A 466 -32.60 -15.44 -9.78
CA ASP A 466 -33.10 -16.81 -9.77
C ASP A 466 -31.91 -17.76 -9.46
N PRO A 467 -31.93 -18.45 -8.31
CA PRO A 467 -30.84 -19.36 -7.94
C PRO A 467 -30.76 -20.63 -8.77
N GLU A 468 -31.84 -21.07 -9.40
CA GLU A 468 -31.85 -22.26 -10.25
C GLU A 468 -31.24 -21.95 -11.62
N LEU A 469 -31.54 -20.75 -12.15
CA LEU A 469 -31.03 -20.29 -13.44
C LEU A 469 -29.70 -19.55 -13.35
N HIS A 470 -29.21 -19.27 -12.14
CA HIS A 470 -28.03 -18.46 -11.86
C HIS A 470 -28.02 -17.14 -12.66
N LYS A 471 -29.16 -16.45 -12.69
CA LYS A 471 -29.34 -15.28 -13.56
C LYS A 471 -30.24 -14.22 -12.94
N TRP A 472 -29.90 -12.96 -13.21
CA TRP A 472 -30.75 -11.81 -12.89
C TRP A 472 -31.76 -11.54 -14.00
N THR A 473 -33.04 -11.44 -13.64
CA THR A 473 -34.14 -10.98 -14.50
C THR A 473 -34.70 -9.66 -13.98
N ARG A 474 -35.40 -8.91 -14.83
CA ARG A 474 -36.10 -7.68 -14.40
C ARG A 474 -37.53 -8.04 -14.06
N VAL A 475 -38.06 -7.42 -13.02
CA VAL A 475 -39.47 -7.48 -12.60
C VAL A 475 -40.07 -6.08 -12.68
N SER A 476 -41.31 -5.88 -12.24
CA SER A 476 -41.96 -4.58 -12.23
C SER A 476 -41.11 -3.51 -11.56
N ASN A 477 -41.00 -2.36 -12.23
CA ASN A 477 -40.22 -1.22 -11.76
C ASN A 477 -40.92 -0.53 -10.59
N LEU A 478 -40.14 0.11 -9.73
CA LEU A 478 -40.65 1.06 -8.74
C LEU A 478 -41.43 2.19 -9.43
N PRO A 479 -42.53 2.68 -8.83
CA PRO A 479 -43.27 3.83 -9.35
C PRO A 479 -42.43 5.11 -9.44
N ILE A 480 -41.47 5.26 -8.51
CA ILE A 480 -40.57 6.42 -8.44
C ILE A 480 -39.14 5.91 -8.34
N ALA A 481 -38.28 6.34 -9.28
CA ALA A 481 -36.85 6.09 -9.26
C ALA A 481 -36.21 6.74 -8.03
N ARG A 482 -35.42 5.97 -7.27
CA ARG A 482 -34.81 6.46 -6.02
C ARG A 482 -33.57 5.67 -5.66
N SER A 483 -32.66 6.30 -4.92
CA SER A 483 -31.51 5.67 -4.27
C SER A 483 -31.58 5.79 -2.75
N ASN A 484 -30.70 5.10 -2.02
CA ASN A 484 -30.60 5.12 -0.56
C ASN A 484 -31.92 4.78 0.18
N ALA A 485 -32.81 4.00 -0.46
CA ALA A 485 -34.03 3.50 0.16
C ALA A 485 -33.70 2.25 0.98
N GLY A 486 -34.39 2.08 2.11
CA GLY A 486 -34.30 0.85 2.88
C GLY A 486 -35.18 -0.23 2.26
N VAL A 487 -34.64 -1.45 2.15
CA VAL A 487 -35.34 -2.58 1.54
C VAL A 487 -35.29 -3.77 2.48
N CYS A 488 -36.44 -4.40 2.71
CA CYS A 488 -36.54 -5.57 3.58
C CYS A 488 -37.72 -6.47 3.16
N SER A 489 -37.73 -7.69 3.70
CA SER A 489 -38.79 -8.67 3.49
C SER A 489 -39.63 -8.82 4.76
N LEU A 490 -40.95 -8.89 4.62
CA LEU A 490 -41.87 -9.24 5.71
C LEU A 490 -43.10 -9.96 5.13
N ASN A 491 -43.51 -11.08 5.71
CA ASN A 491 -44.69 -11.85 5.30
C ASN A 491 -44.73 -12.15 3.78
N ASP A 492 -43.62 -12.66 3.24
CA ASP A 492 -43.45 -12.98 1.80
C ASP A 492 -43.65 -11.80 0.83
N LYS A 493 -43.60 -10.58 1.35
CA LYS A 493 -43.66 -9.34 0.58
C LYS A 493 -42.34 -8.59 0.71
N LEU A 494 -42.04 -7.80 -0.32
CA LEU A 494 -40.87 -6.94 -0.37
C LEU A 494 -41.30 -5.50 -0.08
N TYR A 495 -40.56 -4.78 0.77
CA TYR A 495 -40.88 -3.40 1.11
C TYR A 495 -39.73 -2.48 0.75
N CYS A 496 -40.05 -1.34 0.11
CA CYS A 496 -39.12 -0.28 -0.23
C CYS A 496 -39.55 1.00 0.50
N ILE A 497 -38.71 1.46 1.43
CA ILE A 497 -39.07 2.49 2.41
C ILE A 497 -38.16 3.71 2.23
N GLY A 498 -38.78 4.87 2.00
CA GLY A 498 -38.09 6.15 1.85
C GLY A 498 -37.16 6.18 0.63
N GLY A 499 -36.00 6.84 0.79
CA GLY A 499 -34.99 7.02 -0.25
C GLY A 499 -34.80 8.47 -0.69
N TRP A 500 -34.11 8.65 -1.81
CA TRP A 500 -33.74 9.94 -2.38
C TRP A 500 -33.91 9.96 -3.89
N ASN A 501 -34.51 11.04 -4.40
CA ASN A 501 -34.84 11.25 -5.81
C ASN A 501 -34.40 12.63 -6.35
N GLY A 502 -33.53 13.38 -5.64
CA GLY A 502 -32.98 14.64 -6.12
C GLY A 502 -33.09 15.83 -5.15
N GLU A 503 -34.04 15.83 -4.20
CA GLU A 503 -34.29 16.98 -3.32
C GLU A 503 -34.04 16.66 -1.84
N MET A 504 -34.97 15.98 -1.18
CA MET A 504 -34.95 15.70 0.26
C MET A 504 -35.25 14.23 0.56
N GLY A 505 -35.17 13.82 1.84
CA GLY A 505 -35.53 12.46 2.25
C GLY A 505 -37.00 12.16 1.91
N MET A 506 -37.25 11.04 1.23
CA MET A 506 -38.58 10.63 0.80
C MET A 506 -39.39 10.04 1.96
N LYS A 507 -40.71 10.26 1.93
CA LYS A 507 -41.68 9.64 2.86
C LYS A 507 -42.40 8.44 2.24
N GLN A 508 -42.36 8.32 0.92
CA GLN A 508 -43.08 7.31 0.17
C GLN A 508 -42.55 5.92 0.50
N CYS A 509 -43.49 4.99 0.62
CA CYS A 509 -43.24 3.60 0.96
C CYS A 509 -44.07 2.73 0.03
N GLU A 510 -43.48 1.64 -0.45
CA GLU A 510 -44.13 0.73 -1.38
C GLU A 510 -43.88 -0.71 -0.97
N MET A 511 -44.91 -1.53 -1.17
CA MET A 511 -44.87 -2.97 -0.99
C MET A 511 -44.99 -3.63 -2.36
N TYR A 512 -44.12 -4.58 -2.64
CA TYR A 512 -44.16 -5.41 -3.83
C TYR A 512 -44.63 -6.81 -3.49
N ASP A 513 -45.58 -7.32 -4.28
CA ASP A 513 -46.04 -8.69 -4.22
C ASP A 513 -45.39 -9.53 -5.33
N PRO A 514 -44.46 -10.45 -4.98
CA PRO A 514 -43.80 -11.31 -5.96
C PRO A 514 -44.73 -12.24 -6.73
N LEU A 515 -45.95 -12.51 -6.22
CA LEU A 515 -46.90 -13.40 -6.87
C LEU A 515 -47.69 -12.71 -7.98
N THR A 516 -47.95 -11.40 -7.83
CA THR A 516 -48.69 -10.60 -8.83
C THR A 516 -47.76 -9.75 -9.70
N ASP A 517 -46.49 -9.60 -9.31
CA ASP A 517 -45.52 -8.68 -9.95
C ASP A 517 -46.00 -7.22 -9.94
N GLU A 518 -46.61 -6.79 -8.82
CA GLU A 518 -47.18 -5.45 -8.67
C GLU A 518 -46.65 -4.73 -7.43
N TRP A 519 -46.47 -3.41 -7.56
CA TRP A 519 -46.15 -2.49 -6.47
C TRP A 519 -47.41 -1.78 -5.98
N VAL A 520 -47.61 -1.76 -4.68
CA VAL A 520 -48.70 -1.06 -3.99
C VAL A 520 -48.11 0.01 -3.07
N THR A 521 -48.63 1.23 -3.16
CA THR A 521 -48.25 2.31 -2.23
C THR A 521 -48.89 2.04 -0.87
N ILE A 522 -48.05 2.06 0.17
CA ILE A 522 -48.48 1.92 1.57
C ILE A 522 -48.37 3.27 2.30
N SER A 523 -48.77 3.30 3.57
CA SER A 523 -48.72 4.52 4.38
C SER A 523 -47.32 5.12 4.40
N PRO A 524 -47.19 6.45 4.23
CA PRO A 524 -45.90 7.11 4.18
C PRO A 524 -45.29 7.26 5.58
N LEU A 525 -43.96 7.34 5.65
CA LEU A 525 -43.24 7.70 6.86
C LEU A 525 -43.72 9.06 7.40
N LYS A 526 -43.71 9.23 8.73
CA LYS A 526 -43.96 10.52 9.37
C LYS A 526 -42.83 11.50 9.05
N THR A 527 -41.59 11.02 9.06
CA THR A 527 -40.39 11.78 8.68
C THR A 527 -39.80 11.26 7.37
N GLY A 528 -39.45 12.15 6.45
CA GLY A 528 -38.81 11.74 5.18
C GLY A 528 -37.36 11.36 5.41
N ARG A 529 -36.92 10.20 4.92
CA ARG A 529 -35.61 9.63 5.24
C ARG A 529 -34.93 9.01 4.02
N ASN A 530 -33.63 9.24 3.87
CA ASN A 530 -32.75 8.43 3.03
C ASN A 530 -31.60 7.84 3.89
N GLN A 531 -30.96 6.79 3.39
CA GLN A 531 -29.88 6.07 4.11
C GLN A 531 -30.30 5.56 5.49
N ALA A 532 -31.60 5.28 5.70
CA ALA A 532 -32.11 4.71 6.93
C ALA A 532 -31.83 3.21 6.97
N GLY A 533 -31.57 2.67 8.16
CA GLY A 533 -31.58 1.24 8.38
C GLY A 533 -33.02 0.75 8.42
N VAL A 534 -33.39 -0.20 7.56
CA VAL A 534 -34.72 -0.80 7.55
C VAL A 534 -34.62 -2.32 7.73
N CYS A 535 -35.39 -2.86 8.68
CA CYS A 535 -35.42 -4.29 8.99
C CYS A 535 -36.83 -4.72 9.40
N ALA A 536 -37.16 -5.99 9.21
CA ALA A 536 -38.32 -6.61 9.83
C ALA A 536 -37.95 -7.00 11.28
N PHE A 537 -38.84 -6.72 12.22
CA PHE A 537 -38.65 -7.03 13.64
C PHE A 537 -40.01 -7.21 14.30
N GLY A 538 -40.25 -8.37 14.93
CA GLY A 538 -41.51 -8.65 15.64
C GLY A 538 -42.78 -8.51 14.77
N ASN A 539 -42.76 -9.06 13.54
CA ASN A 539 -43.84 -8.94 12.54
C ASN A 539 -44.18 -7.50 12.09
N LYS A 540 -43.31 -6.54 12.39
CA LYS A 540 -43.42 -5.14 11.97
C LYS A 540 -42.21 -4.76 11.13
N LEU A 541 -42.29 -3.62 10.43
CA LEU A 541 -41.10 -3.02 9.82
C LEU A 541 -40.60 -1.90 10.70
N VAL A 542 -39.29 -1.77 10.78
CA VAL A 542 -38.66 -0.73 11.59
C VAL A 542 -37.71 0.05 10.70
N ALA A 543 -37.87 1.37 10.69
CA ALA A 543 -37.02 2.31 9.98
C ALA A 543 -36.29 3.20 11.00
N VAL A 544 -34.96 3.12 11.02
CA VAL A 544 -34.12 3.75 12.05
C VAL A 544 -33.11 4.69 11.41
N GLY A 545 -33.02 5.90 11.96
CA GLY A 545 -32.03 6.90 11.57
C GLY A 545 -32.23 7.42 10.14
N GLY A 546 -31.15 7.47 9.37
CA GLY A 546 -31.08 8.09 8.04
C GLY A 546 -30.81 9.60 8.11
N CYS A 547 -31.16 10.32 7.04
CA CYS A 547 -31.19 11.78 7.04
C CYS A 547 -32.39 12.35 6.28
N ASP A 548 -32.85 13.52 6.73
CA ASP A 548 -33.98 14.28 6.15
C ASP A 548 -33.55 15.39 5.19
N ALA A 549 -32.25 15.65 5.10
CA ALA A 549 -31.52 16.38 4.06
C ALA A 549 -30.04 16.43 4.49
N TRP A 550 -29.71 17.36 5.39
CA TRP A 550 -28.38 17.52 5.98
C TRP A 550 -28.29 16.94 7.39
N ASN A 551 -29.41 16.71 8.08
CA ASN A 551 -29.40 16.26 9.46
C ASN A 551 -29.41 14.74 9.53
N CYS A 552 -28.43 14.16 10.22
CA CYS A 552 -28.48 12.76 10.60
C CYS A 552 -29.54 12.57 11.68
N LEU A 553 -30.36 11.54 11.56
CA LEU A 553 -31.48 11.26 12.45
C LEU A 553 -31.11 10.13 13.42
N SER A 554 -31.65 10.19 14.64
CA SER A 554 -31.65 9.07 15.60
C SER A 554 -33.03 8.44 15.76
N SER A 555 -34.06 9.07 15.21
CA SER A 555 -35.45 8.63 15.40
C SER A 555 -35.75 7.31 14.71
N MET A 556 -36.64 6.55 15.33
CA MET A 556 -37.15 5.26 14.84
C MET A 556 -38.64 5.38 14.53
N GLU A 557 -39.07 4.76 13.44
CA GLU A 557 -40.48 4.59 13.08
C GLU A 557 -40.77 3.10 12.90
N ILE A 558 -41.94 2.66 13.37
CA ILE A 558 -42.39 1.27 13.33
C ILE A 558 -43.66 1.21 12.51
N TYR A 559 -43.69 0.36 11.49
CA TYR A 559 -44.84 0.15 10.63
C TYR A 559 -45.61 -1.10 11.05
N ASP A 560 -46.90 -0.94 11.23
CA ASP A 560 -47.82 -2.06 11.36
C ASP A 560 -48.46 -2.39 9.99
N PRO A 561 -48.19 -3.56 9.40
CA PRO A 561 -48.80 -3.95 8.14
C PRO A 561 -50.31 -4.24 8.25
N VAL A 562 -50.84 -4.49 9.45
CA VAL A 562 -52.28 -4.73 9.66
C VAL A 562 -53.05 -3.41 9.63
N GLU A 563 -52.57 -2.41 10.36
CA GLU A 563 -53.19 -1.08 10.43
C GLU A 563 -52.79 -0.19 9.25
N ASN A 564 -51.76 -0.58 8.50
CA ASN A 564 -51.12 0.23 7.47
C ASN A 564 -50.76 1.63 8.02
N GLU A 565 -50.05 1.67 9.15
CA GLU A 565 -49.64 2.92 9.79
C GLU A 565 -48.21 2.85 10.33
N TRP A 566 -47.48 3.95 10.17
CA TRP A 566 -46.21 4.20 10.86
C TRP A 566 -46.44 4.90 12.19
N VAL A 567 -45.81 4.43 13.26
CA VAL A 567 -45.80 5.08 14.57
C VAL A 567 -44.37 5.41 14.99
N MET A 568 -44.18 6.51 15.72
CA MET A 568 -42.87 6.87 16.26
C MET A 568 -42.50 5.91 17.39
N GLY A 569 -41.28 5.35 17.32
CA GLY A 569 -40.69 4.52 18.37
C GLY A 569 -39.60 5.25 19.17
N PRO A 570 -39.00 4.57 20.16
CA PRO A 570 -37.86 5.10 20.91
C PRO A 570 -36.69 5.49 20.00
N SER A 571 -36.11 6.67 20.22
CA SER A 571 -34.98 7.15 19.40
C SER A 571 -33.65 6.60 19.91
N MET A 572 -32.71 6.35 18.99
CA MET A 572 -31.33 6.01 19.33
C MET A 572 -30.65 7.15 20.10
N THR A 573 -29.55 6.82 20.76
CA THR A 573 -28.70 7.80 21.44
C THR A 573 -27.84 8.57 20.44
N THR A 574 -27.35 7.87 19.41
CA THR A 574 -26.49 8.46 18.38
C THR A 574 -27.29 8.69 17.10
N ASN A 575 -27.11 9.85 16.47
CA ASN A 575 -27.64 10.09 15.13
C ASN A 575 -26.85 9.24 14.12
N ARG A 576 -27.53 8.52 13.22
CA ARG A 576 -26.87 7.62 12.27
C ARG A 576 -27.54 7.68 10.91
N ARG A 577 -26.76 7.93 9.86
CA ARG A 577 -27.12 7.63 8.46
C ARG A 577 -26.23 6.54 7.89
N GLY A 578 -26.77 5.73 6.98
CA GLY A 578 -26.04 4.64 6.34
C GLY A 578 -25.58 3.57 7.34
N CYS A 579 -26.33 3.38 8.43
CA CYS A 579 -26.09 2.28 9.35
C CYS A 579 -26.60 0.96 8.77
N GLY A 580 -26.00 -0.15 9.20
CA GLY A 580 -26.57 -1.47 8.99
C GLY A 580 -27.51 -1.81 10.13
N ILE A 581 -28.54 -2.61 9.85
CA ILE A 581 -29.53 -3.03 10.83
C ILE A 581 -29.89 -4.49 10.63
N ALA A 582 -30.03 -5.24 11.73
CA ALA A 582 -30.52 -6.61 11.69
C ALA A 582 -31.17 -7.02 13.01
N GLU A 583 -32.17 -7.88 12.94
CA GLU A 583 -32.62 -8.64 14.10
C GLU A 583 -31.59 -9.72 14.44
N PHE A 584 -31.05 -9.67 15.65
CA PHE A 584 -30.11 -10.65 16.17
C PHE A 584 -30.45 -10.96 17.62
N LYS A 585 -30.62 -12.26 17.95
CA LYS A 585 -31.01 -12.74 19.29
C LYS A 585 -32.28 -12.08 19.85
N GLY A 586 -33.29 -11.86 19.00
CA GLY A 586 -34.56 -11.24 19.39
C GLY A 586 -34.45 -9.75 19.75
N LYS A 587 -33.32 -9.11 19.45
CA LYS A 587 -33.11 -7.67 19.60
C LYS A 587 -32.71 -7.05 18.28
N LEU A 588 -32.90 -5.75 18.16
CA LEU A 588 -32.57 -5.01 16.94
C LEU A 588 -31.20 -4.36 17.10
N TYR A 589 -30.24 -4.79 16.29
CA TYR A 589 -28.87 -4.29 16.30
C TYR A 589 -28.69 -3.26 15.19
N VAL A 590 -28.28 -2.06 15.55
CA VAL A 590 -27.90 -0.98 14.62
C VAL A 590 -26.39 -0.79 14.69
N VAL A 591 -25.71 -1.06 13.58
CA VAL A 591 -24.26 -1.17 13.50
C VAL A 591 -23.69 -0.08 12.58
N GLY A 592 -22.70 0.65 13.08
CA GLY A 592 -21.95 1.64 12.29
C GLY A 592 -22.80 2.82 11.80
N GLY A 593 -22.57 3.23 10.56
CA GLY A 593 -23.14 4.43 9.95
C GLY A 593 -22.24 5.66 10.11
N SER A 594 -22.83 6.85 9.93
CA SER A 594 -22.18 8.14 10.16
C SER A 594 -23.09 9.06 10.97
N ASP A 595 -22.49 9.80 11.91
CA ASP A 595 -23.15 10.84 12.71
C ASP A 595 -23.22 12.21 12.00
N GLY A 596 -22.76 12.27 10.74
CA GLY A 596 -22.63 13.50 9.96
C GLY A 596 -21.20 14.06 9.96
N THR A 597 -20.35 13.65 10.90
CA THR A 597 -18.96 14.10 11.02
C THR A 597 -17.98 12.94 10.84
N HIS A 598 -18.24 11.79 11.45
CA HIS A 598 -17.37 10.62 11.46
C HIS A 598 -18.12 9.39 10.93
N SER A 599 -17.35 8.42 10.44
CA SER A 599 -17.83 7.04 10.29
C SER A 599 -17.75 6.36 11.65
N LEU A 600 -18.77 5.58 12.00
CA LEU A 600 -18.94 5.02 13.34
C LEU A 600 -18.57 3.54 13.36
N ALA A 601 -17.92 3.11 14.45
CA ALA A 601 -17.73 1.69 14.79
C ALA A 601 -18.74 1.22 15.85
N SER A 602 -19.45 2.14 16.50
CA SER A 602 -20.35 1.83 17.61
C SER A 602 -21.58 1.04 17.13
N THR A 603 -22.10 0.21 18.03
CA THR A 603 -23.36 -0.51 17.86
C THR A 603 -24.35 -0.04 18.92
N GLU A 604 -25.62 0.06 18.57
CA GLU A 604 -26.72 0.26 19.51
C GLU A 604 -27.72 -0.88 19.38
N ILE A 605 -28.24 -1.34 20.51
CA ILE A 605 -29.12 -2.51 20.61
C ILE A 605 -30.43 -2.04 21.21
N PHE A 606 -31.52 -2.24 20.49
CA PHE A 606 -32.86 -1.98 20.97
C PHE A 606 -33.50 -3.25 21.53
N ASP A 607 -33.98 -3.13 22.76
CA ASP A 607 -34.74 -4.16 23.45
C ASP A 607 -36.24 -3.82 23.37
N TYR A 608 -37.03 -4.72 22.77
CA TYR A 608 -38.46 -4.49 22.58
C TYR A 608 -39.24 -4.58 23.89
N GLU A 609 -38.85 -5.44 24.82
CA GLU A 609 -39.57 -5.60 26.08
C GLU A 609 -39.40 -4.36 26.96
N GLU A 610 -38.18 -3.85 27.01
CA GLU A 610 -37.83 -2.65 27.80
C GLU A 610 -38.13 -1.35 27.06
N GLN A 611 -38.37 -1.38 25.75
CA GLN A 611 -38.51 -0.20 24.89
C GLN A 611 -37.33 0.79 25.02
N THR A 612 -36.11 0.26 25.21
CA THR A 612 -34.90 1.07 25.40
C THR A 612 -33.77 0.71 24.45
N TRP A 613 -32.94 1.72 24.16
CA TRP A 613 -31.68 1.56 23.44
C TRP A 613 -30.53 1.44 24.45
N SER A 614 -29.62 0.51 24.18
CA SER A 614 -28.40 0.30 24.96
C SER A 614 -27.18 0.25 24.05
N PRO A 615 -26.00 0.66 24.53
CA PRO A 615 -24.76 0.53 23.76
C PRO A 615 -24.38 -0.95 23.61
N GLY A 616 -24.03 -1.34 22.38
CA GLY A 616 -23.51 -2.67 22.05
C GLY A 616 -22.00 -2.69 21.80
N PRO A 617 -21.41 -3.87 21.54
CA PRO A 617 -20.01 -4.02 21.20
C PRO A 617 -19.64 -3.21 19.94
N SER A 618 -18.50 -2.53 19.97
CA SER A 618 -18.02 -1.74 18.83
C SER A 618 -17.23 -2.60 17.85
N MET A 619 -17.44 -2.36 16.56
CA MET A 619 -16.66 -2.95 15.48
C MET A 619 -15.17 -2.61 15.59
N THR A 620 -14.31 -3.44 15.00
CA THR A 620 -12.87 -3.18 14.93
C THR A 620 -12.54 -2.02 13.99
N THR A 621 -13.38 -1.81 12.98
CA THR A 621 -13.23 -0.75 11.97
C THR A 621 -14.51 0.07 11.90
N PRO A 622 -14.44 1.42 11.83
CA PRO A 622 -15.62 2.24 11.57
C PRO A 622 -16.16 1.99 10.16
N ARG A 623 -17.49 1.90 10.00
CA ARG A 623 -18.11 1.61 8.69
C ARG A 623 -19.38 2.44 8.48
N ALA A 624 -19.30 3.42 7.59
CA ALA A 624 -20.47 4.11 7.04
C ALA A 624 -20.96 3.39 5.75
N ASN A 625 -22.28 3.37 5.53
CA ASN A 625 -22.93 2.64 4.44
C ASN A 625 -22.53 1.16 4.40
N VAL A 626 -22.56 0.54 5.59
CA VAL A 626 -22.14 -0.83 5.84
C VAL A 626 -23.23 -1.84 5.49
N GLY A 627 -22.85 -2.98 4.92
CA GLY A 627 -23.75 -4.12 4.76
C GLY A 627 -23.77 -4.96 6.04
N VAL A 628 -24.95 -5.27 6.57
CA VAL A 628 -25.11 -6.07 7.79
C VAL A 628 -26.15 -7.16 7.57
N ALA A 629 -25.83 -8.38 7.96
CA ALA A 629 -26.75 -9.50 7.92
C ALA A 629 -26.41 -10.55 8.98
N VAL A 630 -27.40 -11.34 9.38
CA VAL A 630 -27.24 -12.46 10.31
C VAL A 630 -27.21 -13.77 9.54
N ILE A 631 -26.19 -14.58 9.80
CA ILE A 631 -26.01 -15.91 9.21
C ILE A 631 -25.73 -16.90 10.32
N GLY A 632 -26.54 -17.94 10.43
CA GLY A 632 -26.60 -18.78 11.63
C GLY A 632 -26.67 -17.92 12.90
N ASN A 633 -25.70 -18.12 13.80
CA ASN A 633 -25.64 -17.41 15.09
C ASN A 633 -24.66 -16.21 15.08
N ARG A 634 -24.33 -15.67 13.90
CA ARG A 634 -23.34 -14.57 13.77
C ARG A 634 -23.92 -13.38 13.03
N LEU A 635 -23.68 -12.20 13.59
CA LEU A 635 -23.98 -10.91 12.95
C LEU A 635 -22.73 -10.44 12.19
N TYR A 636 -22.82 -10.32 10.88
CA TYR A 636 -21.72 -9.89 10.02
C TYR A 636 -21.85 -8.41 9.65
N ALA A 637 -20.71 -7.72 9.57
CA ALA A 637 -20.58 -6.40 9.00
C ALA A 637 -19.53 -6.44 7.88
N VAL A 638 -19.91 -5.99 6.69
CA VAL A 638 -19.08 -6.11 5.49
C VAL A 638 -19.04 -4.80 4.69
N GLY A 639 -17.85 -4.50 4.16
CA GLY A 639 -17.62 -3.33 3.33
C GLY A 639 -17.83 -2.00 4.06
N GLY A 640 -18.32 -1.01 3.31
CA GLY A 640 -18.56 0.35 3.79
C GLY A 640 -17.36 1.29 3.62
N PHE A 641 -17.45 2.45 4.25
CA PHE A 641 -16.43 3.50 4.22
C PHE A 641 -15.95 3.84 5.63
N SER A 642 -14.63 3.87 5.83
CA SER A 642 -14.01 4.11 7.15
C SER A 642 -13.89 5.58 7.54
N GLY A 643 -14.26 6.50 6.65
CA GLY A 643 -13.90 7.91 6.74
C GLY A 643 -12.64 8.26 5.93
N LYS A 644 -11.83 7.26 5.56
CA LYS A 644 -10.62 7.43 4.74
C LYS A 644 -10.62 6.56 3.48
N THR A 645 -11.05 5.31 3.62
CA THR A 645 -10.98 4.30 2.55
C THR A 645 -12.28 3.52 2.44
N PHE A 646 -12.58 3.07 1.23
CA PHE A 646 -13.61 2.07 0.97
C PHE A 646 -13.06 0.71 1.39
N LEU A 647 -13.92 -0.10 2.01
CA LEU A 647 -13.52 -1.37 2.64
C LEU A 647 -13.98 -2.55 1.78
N ASN A 648 -13.14 -3.58 1.71
CA ASN A 648 -13.49 -4.92 1.27
C ASN A 648 -13.45 -5.93 2.43
N SER A 649 -13.17 -5.45 3.64
CA SER A 649 -13.06 -6.27 4.84
C SER A 649 -14.42 -6.68 5.38
N ILE A 650 -14.43 -7.77 6.11
CA ILE A 650 -15.57 -8.35 6.82
C ILE A 650 -15.17 -8.60 8.28
N GLU A 651 -16.12 -8.44 9.19
CA GLU A 651 -16.00 -8.84 10.58
C GLU A 651 -17.34 -9.40 11.07
N TYR A 652 -17.32 -10.20 12.13
CA TYR A 652 -18.54 -10.68 12.78
C TYR A 652 -18.50 -10.47 14.28
N LEU A 653 -19.68 -10.34 14.88
CA LEU A 653 -19.84 -10.33 16.33
C LEU A 653 -19.81 -11.76 16.86
N ASP A 654 -18.75 -12.10 17.59
CA ASP A 654 -18.65 -13.39 18.28
C ASP A 654 -19.54 -13.40 19.51
N GLU A 655 -20.47 -14.35 19.56
CA GLU A 655 -21.40 -14.51 20.67
C GLU A 655 -20.68 -14.85 21.98
N THR A 656 -19.61 -15.64 21.93
CA THR A 656 -18.96 -16.15 23.14
C THR A 656 -18.16 -15.08 23.86
N THR A 657 -17.49 -14.21 23.10
CA THR A 657 -16.69 -13.11 23.65
C THR A 657 -17.46 -11.79 23.72
N ASN A 658 -18.60 -11.69 23.01
CA ASN A 658 -19.34 -10.44 22.81
C ASN A 658 -18.45 -9.33 22.20
N GLU A 659 -17.56 -9.72 21.29
CA GLU A 659 -16.62 -8.82 20.61
C GLU A 659 -16.68 -9.02 19.10
N TRP A 660 -16.47 -7.93 18.36
CA TRP A 660 -16.28 -8.02 16.91
C TRP A 660 -14.89 -8.55 16.59
N THR A 661 -14.82 -9.52 15.68
CA THR A 661 -13.55 -10.14 15.27
C THR A 661 -13.47 -10.32 13.76
N THR A 662 -12.23 -10.29 13.26
CA THR A 662 -11.85 -10.58 11.87
C THR A 662 -11.17 -11.94 11.74
N PHE A 663 -11.20 -12.76 12.80
CA PHE A 663 -10.59 -14.08 12.84
C PHE A 663 -11.66 -15.16 13.03
N VAL A 664 -11.53 -16.26 12.31
CA VAL A 664 -12.35 -17.47 12.47
C VAL A 664 -11.48 -18.65 12.91
N PRO A 665 -11.99 -19.60 13.72
CA PRO A 665 -11.27 -20.83 14.03
C PRO A 665 -10.92 -21.61 12.77
N LYS A 666 -9.72 -22.19 12.70
CA LYS A 666 -9.35 -23.09 11.59
C LYS A 666 -10.22 -24.36 11.68
N PRO A 667 -10.82 -24.83 10.56
CA PRO A 667 -11.57 -26.07 10.56
C PRO A 667 -10.68 -27.24 10.99
N LEU A 668 -11.08 -27.97 12.04
CA LEU A 668 -10.35 -29.13 12.59
C LEU A 668 -10.16 -30.28 11.56
N LEU A 669 -10.91 -30.28 10.46
CA LEU A 669 -10.84 -31.30 9.42
C LEU A 669 -9.49 -31.34 8.67
N LEU A 670 -8.70 -30.26 8.69
CA LEU A 670 -7.34 -30.26 8.12
C LEU A 670 -6.27 -30.82 9.08
N LEU A 671 -6.54 -30.86 10.39
CA LEU A 671 -5.61 -31.38 11.40
C LEU A 671 -5.62 -32.91 11.51
N LEU A 672 -6.72 -33.56 11.10
CA LEU A 672 -6.82 -35.03 11.11
C LEU A 672 -6.10 -35.68 9.91
N ASN A 673 -6.04 -34.99 8.76
CA ASN A 673 -5.34 -35.52 7.58
C ASN A 673 -3.80 -35.38 7.65
N MET A 674 -3.27 -34.52 8.53
CA MET A 674 -1.82 -34.43 8.77
C MET A 674 -1.29 -35.40 9.83
N LYS A 675 -2.17 -36.07 10.59
CA LYS A 675 -1.76 -37.08 11.60
C LYS A 675 -1.84 -38.53 11.10
N ASN A 676 -2.47 -38.78 9.96
CA ASN A 676 -2.60 -40.12 9.37
C ASN A 676 -1.56 -40.42 8.27
N SER A 677 -0.58 -39.56 8.04
CA SER A 677 0.48 -39.77 7.02
C SER A 677 1.87 -40.05 7.61
N THR A 678 1.99 -40.34 8.91
CA THR A 678 3.28 -40.60 9.58
C THR A 678 3.28 -41.82 10.51
N LEU A 679 2.41 -42.81 10.28
CA LEU A 679 2.32 -44.00 11.14
C LEU A 679 2.24 -45.36 10.41
N ASP A 680 2.71 -45.44 9.17
CA ASP A 680 2.89 -46.73 8.45
C ASP A 680 4.30 -46.80 7.83
N GLU A 681 5.33 -46.96 8.67
CA GLU A 681 6.66 -47.48 8.30
C GLU A 681 7.44 -47.68 9.60
N ASP A 682 7.28 -48.86 10.24
CA ASP A 682 8.26 -49.53 11.12
C ASP A 682 7.61 -50.68 11.91
N LEU A 683 7.26 -51.77 11.22
CA LEU A 683 7.10 -53.10 11.83
C LEU A 683 7.47 -54.18 10.80
N ASP A 684 8.78 -54.37 10.57
CA ASP A 684 9.28 -55.63 10.01
C ASP A 684 10.07 -56.38 11.09
N PHE A 685 9.38 -57.32 11.74
CA PHE A 685 9.99 -58.35 12.58
C PHE A 685 10.25 -59.57 11.70
N GLY A 686 11.53 -59.87 11.49
CA GLY A 686 11.97 -60.97 10.66
C GLY A 686 11.45 -62.36 11.06
N ARG A 687 11.22 -63.18 10.03
CA ARG A 687 11.36 -64.64 10.01
C ARG A 687 11.68 -65.08 8.58
N ASP A 688 12.94 -65.37 8.30
CA ASP A 688 13.47 -66.73 8.01
C ASP A 688 14.95 -66.65 7.59
#